data_AF-J3HXN8-F1
#
_entry.id   AF-J3HXN8-F1
#
_cell.length_a   1.000
_cell.length_b   1.000
_cell.length_c   1.000
_cell.angle_alpha   90.00
_cell.angle_beta   90.00
_cell.angle_gamma   90.00
#
_symmetry.space_group_name_H-M   'P 1'
#
loop_
_entity.id
_entity.type
_entity.pdbx_description
1 polymer ?
#
loop_
_entity_poly.entity_id
_entity_poly.type
_entity_poly.pdbx_seq_one_letter_code
_entity_poly.pdbx_strand_id
1 'polypeptide(L)'
;SSAGVAGNGNTVSISGSSEQVSLTGNNVSATVSGTSDALTISGSSTSVSTANATAITVTGTASSATISGDGNSVSIAGASDQVTLTGNNEVVTISGTGASLSVNGSNASVTTTNAAAITVTGTASSATVTGNGNALSIAGASDQVTLTGNNAAVTISGVSDILVVSGTNETITTTSAAAITLTGSGSTATVNGAGNTISITGTSDRATVTGNGETVSIGGTGNSLVISGSSETITTSSAAAVTISGTGSSATVTGNGNAVTIAGTSDAVTLNGTGDSVTVSGSAGTINASAALAVTMTGTRSSATIGGSGHAVTVTGSSDAVTLTGTSDTVTVSGAAATVTTSNATSVTLIGTGSSATVNGSGNTVAITGTSDRATLTGNNAVVTISGLSDTLVVSGSNASVTTTSAATITVSGTGSSATVSGNSNKVSITGTSDQVTLNGTSDSVTVSGVGTSLTIGSGSASVTTTSAASIAVAGSGVSATITGSGNTVSIAGSSDVLTVTGSNAVVSITGTGDTLTVSGSNASVSATHAAAITVSGTASSATIGGDGNAITIAGTSDQVTLSGNNTAVSITGTAATLAVSGSNELVTTSHAAAITVSGAGSSATVTGNGNTVSITGSSDQVTLTGTSDSVSITGASATLALSSGSASVVTASAAAITIAGTGSSATISGDGNSVAITGTSEQVTVAGNNAAVTITGGNDTLVLTGSNDTVTTSSGAAITVSGAGSSAVIDGDGNAVAIVGASDTVTLTGTGDSLVVSGSNAIVNASSALAVTITGAASSATIGGDGHAVTINGTSDAVTLSGAGDTVTVTGSSATVSTTSAASVTVTGTGSSAAISGDGDTIAIAGDSDQVTVTGNNETISIGGAGDALVINGSNAAVSTTSAASVTVTGTGSSAAISGDGDTIAIAGTSDQVTVTGDNEVISIGGAGNTLVISGSNDTVIATSAAAVTLAGTGSSLTLGGDGNAVSITGTGNQITLTGNGDTVAIGGSNGIIIASGTNELYLADRGTGQVTIDNATAPGAAAQGELDFASDVASQDLWFVQSGDDLVIDILGTQDQFTISDWFGSNPSAALAEITAGDGLHLDSSVSQLVQAMASYAGANPGFLPSTATQMPNDPSLQTAIASAWH
;
A
#
# COMPACT_ATOMS: atom_id res chain seq x y z
N SER A 1 -57.71 40.44 126.33
CA SER A 1 -58.56 41.59 126.73
C SER A 1 -58.93 42.43 125.51
N SER A 2 -59.99 43.25 125.48
CA SER A 2 -60.33 44.08 124.29
C SER A 2 -60.13 45.58 124.52
N ALA A 3 -59.54 46.28 123.53
CA ALA A 3 -59.23 47.72 123.64
C ALA A 3 -59.46 48.46 122.32
N GLY A 4 -60.01 49.68 122.37
CA GLY A 4 -60.15 50.57 121.22
C GLY A 4 -59.30 51.82 121.40
N VAL A 5 -58.39 52.09 120.47
CA VAL A 5 -57.55 53.29 120.43
C VAL A 5 -57.98 54.12 119.23
N ALA A 6 -58.48 55.33 119.47
CA ALA A 6 -58.97 56.24 118.44
C ALA A 6 -58.20 57.56 118.48
N GLY A 7 -57.69 58.03 117.34
CA GLY A 7 -57.00 59.32 117.20
C GLY A 7 -55.85 59.30 116.19
N ASN A 8 -55.17 60.45 116.03
CA ASN A 8 -54.01 60.60 115.15
C ASN A 8 -52.72 60.81 115.97
N GLY A 9 -51.59 60.28 115.52
CA GLY A 9 -50.26 60.44 116.14
C GLY A 9 -49.88 59.39 117.19
N ASN A 10 -50.71 58.36 117.40
CA ASN A 10 -50.54 57.45 118.55
C ASN A 10 -49.36 56.47 118.37
N THR A 11 -48.70 56.16 119.48
CA THR A 11 -47.77 55.04 119.66
C THR A 11 -48.39 54.07 120.66
N VAL A 12 -48.69 52.85 120.25
CA VAL A 12 -49.50 51.91 121.05
C VAL A 12 -48.67 50.67 121.37
N SER A 13 -48.53 50.30 122.65
CA SER A 13 -47.84 49.09 123.08
C SER A 13 -48.81 48.14 123.78
N ILE A 14 -48.84 46.89 123.36
CA ILE A 14 -49.74 45.83 123.86
C ILE A 14 -48.85 44.64 124.23
N SER A 15 -48.92 44.19 125.48
CA SER A 15 -47.99 43.18 126.00
C SER A 15 -48.66 41.92 126.56
N GLY A 16 -49.99 41.79 126.41
CA GLY A 16 -50.73 40.58 126.80
C GLY A 16 -50.79 39.56 125.67
N SER A 17 -51.27 38.34 125.99
CA SER A 17 -51.64 37.31 124.99
C SER A 17 -53.16 37.15 124.87
N SER A 18 -53.67 36.97 123.64
CA SER A 18 -55.10 36.88 123.28
C SER A 18 -55.90 38.18 123.44
N GLU A 19 -55.27 39.30 123.12
CA GLU A 19 -55.86 40.63 123.06
C GLU A 19 -56.67 40.84 121.77
N GLN A 20 -57.74 41.64 121.85
CA GLN A 20 -58.47 42.15 120.69
C GLN A 20 -58.40 43.67 120.67
N VAL A 21 -57.59 44.25 119.78
CA VAL A 21 -57.38 45.70 119.76
C VAL A 21 -57.89 46.30 118.46
N SER A 22 -58.60 47.43 118.54
CA SER A 22 -59.01 48.23 117.37
C SER A 22 -58.29 49.57 117.38
N LEU A 23 -57.53 49.86 116.33
CA LEU A 23 -56.81 51.09 116.09
C LEU A 23 -57.54 51.90 115.02
N THR A 24 -58.01 53.08 115.37
CA THR A 24 -58.76 53.96 114.46
C THR A 24 -58.09 55.33 114.35
N GLY A 25 -57.89 55.84 113.13
CA GLY A 25 -57.15 57.08 112.84
C GLY A 25 -55.69 56.86 112.38
N ASN A 26 -54.92 57.95 112.23
CA ASN A 26 -53.57 57.91 111.68
C ASN A 26 -52.50 57.70 112.76
N ASN A 27 -52.05 56.48 112.99
CA ASN A 27 -51.11 56.12 114.05
C ASN A 27 -49.65 56.11 113.57
N VAL A 28 -48.73 56.46 114.48
CA VAL A 28 -47.28 56.46 114.22
C VAL A 28 -46.73 55.04 114.35
N SER A 29 -47.06 54.33 115.43
CA SER A 29 -46.64 52.95 115.58
C SER A 29 -47.53 52.14 116.52
N ALA A 30 -47.56 50.81 116.33
CA ALA A 30 -48.10 49.87 117.30
C ALA A 30 -47.10 48.73 117.51
N THR A 31 -46.94 48.27 118.75
CA THR A 31 -46.08 47.14 119.12
C THR A 31 -46.90 46.16 119.95
N VAL A 32 -46.94 44.91 119.53
CA VAL A 32 -47.72 43.83 120.14
C VAL A 32 -46.75 42.70 120.48
N SER A 33 -46.37 42.58 121.76
CA SER A 33 -45.31 41.67 122.20
C SER A 33 -45.81 40.31 122.71
N GLY A 34 -47.13 40.10 122.80
CA GLY A 34 -47.69 38.81 123.21
C GLY A 34 -48.17 37.96 122.03
N THR A 35 -48.72 36.79 122.37
CA THR A 35 -49.06 35.74 121.41
C THR A 35 -50.56 35.62 121.23
N SER A 36 -51.01 35.32 120.02
CA SER A 36 -52.42 35.04 119.69
C SER A 36 -53.37 36.24 119.71
N ASP A 37 -52.84 37.44 119.47
CA ASP A 37 -53.62 38.67 119.47
C ASP A 37 -54.35 38.92 118.14
N ALA A 38 -55.50 39.57 118.22
CA ALA A 38 -56.26 40.06 117.09
C ALA A 38 -56.25 41.60 117.07
N LEU A 39 -55.87 42.19 115.93
CA LEU A 39 -55.81 43.63 115.73
C LEU A 39 -56.81 44.03 114.65
N THR A 40 -57.50 45.15 114.80
CA THR A 40 -58.29 45.79 113.74
C THR A 40 -57.69 47.17 113.50
N ILE A 41 -57.45 47.56 112.26
CA ILE A 41 -56.85 48.86 111.91
C ILE A 41 -57.79 49.56 110.93
N SER A 42 -58.15 50.81 111.20
CA SER A 42 -58.91 51.67 110.28
C SER A 42 -58.36 53.09 110.28
N GLY A 43 -57.76 53.53 109.17
CA GLY A 43 -56.87 54.71 109.11
C GLY A 43 -55.43 54.33 108.75
N SER A 44 -54.48 55.27 108.78
CA SER A 44 -53.08 55.02 108.38
C SER A 44 -52.17 54.73 109.58
N SER A 45 -51.60 53.54 109.67
CA SER A 45 -50.61 53.16 110.69
C SER A 45 -49.24 52.95 110.04
N THR A 46 -48.28 53.79 110.39
CA THR A 46 -46.98 53.80 109.70
C THR A 46 -46.10 52.59 110.03
N SER A 47 -46.22 51.99 111.22
CA SER A 47 -45.54 50.74 111.60
C SER A 47 -46.32 49.95 112.67
N VAL A 48 -46.38 48.63 112.56
CA VAL A 48 -47.11 47.73 113.45
C VAL A 48 -46.24 46.48 113.65
N SER A 49 -45.50 46.40 114.75
CA SER A 49 -44.65 45.25 115.07
C SER A 49 -45.40 44.27 115.96
N THR A 50 -45.36 42.97 115.66
CA THR A 50 -46.09 41.92 116.38
C THR A 50 -45.22 40.68 116.64
N ALA A 51 -45.64 39.79 117.54
CA ALA A 51 -44.97 38.54 117.88
C ALA A 51 -45.87 37.29 117.61
N ASN A 52 -46.30 37.07 116.36
CA ASN A 52 -47.31 36.08 115.92
C ASN A 52 -48.75 36.43 116.34
N ALA A 53 -49.34 37.44 115.70
CA ALA A 53 -50.76 37.77 115.85
C ALA A 53 -51.65 36.74 115.13
N THR A 54 -52.72 36.29 115.79
CA THR A 54 -53.68 35.33 115.21
C THR A 54 -54.63 35.94 114.19
N ALA A 55 -54.87 37.25 114.21
CA ALA A 55 -55.72 37.94 113.22
C ALA A 55 -55.56 39.47 113.20
N ILE A 56 -54.90 40.04 112.19
CA ILE A 56 -54.81 41.49 111.97
C ILE A 56 -55.75 41.88 110.83
N THR A 57 -56.81 42.64 111.08
CA THR A 57 -57.78 43.08 110.08
C THR A 57 -57.59 44.55 109.76
N VAL A 58 -57.19 44.90 108.54
CA VAL A 58 -57.17 46.28 108.03
C VAL A 58 -58.49 46.56 107.31
N THR A 59 -59.19 47.62 107.71
CA THR A 59 -60.56 47.94 107.27
C THR A 59 -60.74 49.43 107.02
N GLY A 60 -61.75 49.81 106.24
CA GLY A 60 -62.09 51.21 105.98
C GLY A 60 -61.96 51.58 104.50
N THR A 61 -61.59 52.82 104.24
CA THR A 61 -61.35 53.35 102.89
C THR A 61 -60.00 54.04 102.84
N ALA A 62 -59.08 53.55 101.99
CA ALA A 62 -57.71 54.06 101.86
C ALA A 62 -56.90 54.06 103.18
N SER A 63 -57.18 53.10 104.06
CA SER A 63 -56.36 52.83 105.25
C SER A 63 -54.98 52.33 104.83
N SER A 64 -53.95 52.53 105.65
CA SER A 64 -52.63 51.97 105.38
C SER A 64 -52.00 51.32 106.61
N ALA A 65 -51.19 50.28 106.45
CA ALA A 65 -50.50 49.64 107.56
C ALA A 65 -49.18 48.98 107.12
N THR A 66 -48.07 49.25 107.83
CA THR A 66 -46.84 48.46 107.69
C THR A 66 -46.74 47.49 108.86
N ILE A 67 -46.85 46.19 108.65
CA ILE A 67 -46.84 45.18 109.70
C ILE A 67 -45.53 44.37 109.66
N SER A 68 -44.91 44.18 110.83
CA SER A 68 -43.63 43.53 111.06
C SER A 68 -43.81 42.41 112.10
N GLY A 69 -43.03 41.33 111.99
CA GLY A 69 -43.07 40.19 112.91
C GLY A 69 -43.54 38.92 112.22
N ASP A 70 -43.05 37.76 112.65
CA ASP A 70 -43.28 36.50 111.94
C ASP A 70 -44.65 35.88 112.29
N GLY A 71 -45.20 35.04 111.40
CA GLY A 71 -46.34 34.14 111.64
C GLY A 71 -47.71 34.81 111.76
N ASN A 72 -47.87 36.04 111.27
CA ASN A 72 -49.13 36.78 111.40
C ASN A 72 -50.19 36.32 110.41
N SER A 73 -51.46 36.25 110.86
CA SER A 73 -52.60 36.16 109.94
C SER A 73 -53.21 37.55 109.71
N VAL A 74 -53.21 38.07 108.49
CA VAL A 74 -53.65 39.43 108.12
C VAL A 74 -54.87 39.36 107.18
N SER A 75 -55.88 40.18 107.38
CA SER A 75 -57.08 40.31 106.56
C SER A 75 -57.24 41.77 106.12
N ILE A 76 -57.39 42.04 104.83
CA ILE A 76 -57.55 43.38 104.27
C ILE A 76 -58.95 43.45 103.65
N ALA A 77 -59.89 44.06 104.38
CA ALA A 77 -61.31 44.07 104.03
C ALA A 77 -61.81 45.44 103.52
N GLY A 78 -61.03 46.51 103.71
CA GLY A 78 -61.41 47.86 103.29
C GLY A 78 -61.10 48.17 101.81
N ALA A 79 -61.77 49.20 101.28
CA ALA A 79 -61.64 49.60 99.89
C ALA A 79 -60.41 50.51 99.69
N SER A 80 -59.56 50.21 98.70
CA SER A 80 -58.32 50.96 98.39
C SER A 80 -57.27 51.01 99.51
N ASP A 81 -57.36 50.09 100.48
CA ASP A 81 -56.41 50.02 101.60
C ASP A 81 -55.03 49.53 101.14
N GLN A 82 -53.95 50.04 101.74
CA GLN A 82 -52.57 49.71 101.40
C GLN A 82 -51.81 49.06 102.57
N VAL A 83 -51.38 47.81 102.43
CA VAL A 83 -50.63 47.12 103.48
C VAL A 83 -49.23 46.75 103.01
N THR A 84 -48.24 46.92 103.87
CA THR A 84 -46.87 46.42 103.68
C THR A 84 -46.55 45.41 104.78
N LEU A 85 -46.01 44.24 104.44
CA LEU A 85 -45.62 43.20 105.37
C LEU A 85 -44.11 42.99 105.30
N THR A 86 -43.43 42.85 106.43
CA THR A 86 -41.96 42.66 106.47
C THR A 86 -41.48 41.49 107.33
N GLY A 87 -42.36 40.75 108.01
CA GLY A 87 -41.99 39.53 108.73
C GLY A 87 -42.01 38.29 107.82
N ASN A 88 -41.75 37.11 108.39
CA ASN A 88 -41.80 35.82 107.68
C ASN A 88 -43.03 34.97 108.07
N ASN A 89 -43.47 34.05 107.19
CA ASN A 89 -44.56 33.09 107.41
C ASN A 89 -45.96 33.73 107.62
N GLU A 90 -46.23 34.89 107.04
CA GLU A 90 -47.54 35.54 107.11
C GLU A 90 -48.61 34.77 106.34
N VAL A 91 -49.86 34.84 106.78
CA VAL A 91 -51.03 34.39 106.03
C VAL A 91 -51.93 35.59 105.79
N VAL A 92 -52.18 35.98 104.54
CA VAL A 92 -52.88 37.21 104.18
C VAL A 92 -54.14 36.90 103.38
N THR A 93 -55.26 37.52 103.71
CA THR A 93 -56.51 37.45 102.92
C THR A 93 -56.95 38.86 102.53
N ILE A 94 -57.21 39.14 101.25
CA ILE A 94 -57.72 40.43 100.77
C ILE A 94 -59.13 40.21 100.20
N SER A 95 -60.12 40.90 100.77
CA SER A 95 -61.51 40.87 100.30
C SER A 95 -62.03 42.26 99.87
N GLY A 96 -61.34 43.33 100.26
CA GLY A 96 -61.68 44.71 99.90
C GLY A 96 -61.39 45.06 98.44
N THR A 97 -62.17 45.98 97.87
CA THR A 97 -62.04 46.40 96.46
C THR A 97 -60.90 47.40 96.28
N GLY A 98 -60.00 47.14 95.34
CA GLY A 98 -58.92 48.06 94.97
C GLY A 98 -57.78 48.19 95.98
N ALA A 99 -57.72 47.31 96.99
CA ALA A 99 -56.64 47.30 97.97
C ALA A 99 -55.28 46.93 97.34
N SER A 100 -54.19 47.44 97.91
CA SER A 100 -52.82 47.08 97.53
C SER A 100 -52.04 46.42 98.66
N LEU A 101 -51.21 45.46 98.32
CA LEU A 101 -50.37 44.73 99.28
C LEU A 101 -48.92 44.70 98.79
N SER A 102 -47.96 45.01 99.67
CA SER A 102 -46.54 44.74 99.49
C SER A 102 -46.08 43.72 100.53
N VAL A 103 -45.41 42.65 100.13
CA VAL A 103 -44.90 41.61 101.02
C VAL A 103 -43.39 41.52 100.85
N ASN A 104 -42.62 41.80 101.90
CA ASN A 104 -41.17 41.89 101.84
C ASN A 104 -40.43 40.81 102.63
N GLY A 105 -41.09 40.06 103.51
CA GLY A 105 -40.48 38.91 104.17
C GLY A 105 -40.91 37.56 103.59
N SER A 106 -40.26 36.50 104.04
CA SER A 106 -40.23 35.20 103.35
C SER A 106 -41.37 34.27 103.78
N ASN A 107 -41.74 33.29 102.94
CA ASN A 107 -42.74 32.25 103.23
C ASN A 107 -44.17 32.75 103.50
N ALA A 108 -44.54 33.94 103.02
CA ALA A 108 -45.90 34.45 103.17
C ALA A 108 -46.91 33.65 102.31
N SER A 109 -48.19 33.66 102.65
CA SER A 109 -49.28 33.03 101.90
C SER A 109 -50.43 34.00 101.73
N VAL A 110 -50.65 34.51 100.52
CA VAL A 110 -51.65 35.54 100.21
C VAL A 110 -52.83 34.92 99.48
N THR A 111 -54.06 35.30 99.80
CA THR A 111 -55.27 34.98 99.03
C THR A 111 -56.06 36.26 98.79
N THR A 112 -56.54 36.51 97.58
CA THR A 112 -57.20 37.78 97.22
C THR A 112 -58.27 37.60 96.14
N THR A 113 -59.37 38.34 96.25
CA THR A 113 -60.49 38.32 95.31
C THR A 113 -60.74 39.63 94.54
N ASN A 114 -60.18 40.78 94.94
CA ASN A 114 -60.50 42.10 94.34
C ASN A 114 -59.37 43.17 94.48
N ALA A 115 -58.09 42.78 94.54
CA ALA A 115 -56.99 43.72 94.78
C ALA A 115 -56.65 44.61 93.56
N ALA A 116 -56.25 45.87 93.77
CA ALA A 116 -55.73 46.72 92.70
C ALA A 116 -54.28 46.36 92.32
N ALA A 117 -53.41 46.15 93.32
CA ALA A 117 -51.99 45.90 93.10
C ALA A 117 -51.37 45.02 94.20
N ILE A 118 -50.65 43.97 93.85
CA ILE A 118 -49.92 43.14 94.81
C ILE A 118 -48.45 43.10 94.41
N THR A 119 -47.54 43.33 95.36
CA THR A 119 -46.10 43.27 95.18
C THR A 119 -45.52 42.30 96.20
N VAL A 120 -44.73 41.32 95.76
CA VAL A 120 -44.05 40.34 96.62
C VAL A 120 -42.56 40.42 96.33
N THR A 121 -41.76 40.75 97.34
CA THR A 121 -40.29 40.87 97.26
C THR A 121 -39.54 39.91 98.20
N GLY A 122 -40.24 39.29 99.16
CA GLY A 122 -39.69 38.25 100.03
C GLY A 122 -39.66 36.87 99.36
N THR A 123 -38.84 35.93 99.84
CA THR A 123 -38.59 34.64 99.18
C THR A 123 -39.57 33.53 99.59
N ALA A 124 -39.82 32.54 98.74
CA ALA A 124 -40.60 31.33 99.01
C ALA A 124 -42.05 31.57 99.46
N SER A 125 -42.64 32.70 99.06
CA SER A 125 -44.01 33.11 99.34
C SER A 125 -45.01 32.45 98.38
N SER A 126 -46.30 32.47 98.70
CA SER A 126 -47.38 31.99 97.85
C SER A 126 -48.49 33.02 97.72
N ALA A 127 -49.14 33.13 96.56
CA ALA A 127 -50.30 34.02 96.37
C ALA A 127 -51.39 33.38 95.49
N THR A 128 -52.66 33.45 95.89
CA THR A 128 -53.82 33.05 95.09
C THR A 128 -54.69 34.27 94.80
N VAL A 129 -54.86 34.63 93.52
CA VAL A 129 -55.53 35.85 93.06
C VAL A 129 -56.70 35.51 92.15
N THR A 130 -57.92 35.94 92.47
CA THR A 130 -59.13 35.53 91.72
C THR A 130 -59.96 36.69 91.14
N GLY A 131 -59.59 37.95 91.43
CA GLY A 131 -60.29 39.16 90.95
C GLY A 131 -59.94 39.59 89.54
N ASN A 132 -60.71 40.51 88.95
CA ASN A 132 -60.45 41.07 87.61
C ASN A 132 -59.60 42.35 87.67
N GLY A 133 -58.69 42.55 86.71
CA GLY A 133 -57.95 43.80 86.51
C GLY A 133 -56.81 44.07 87.50
N ASN A 134 -56.35 43.06 88.26
CA ASN A 134 -55.29 43.27 89.25
C ASN A 134 -53.92 43.46 88.58
N ALA A 135 -53.08 44.33 89.15
CA ALA A 135 -51.65 44.37 88.88
C ALA A 135 -50.90 43.48 89.89
N LEU A 136 -49.99 42.62 89.43
CA LEU A 136 -49.18 41.76 90.29
C LEU A 136 -47.71 41.90 89.94
N SER A 137 -46.84 42.09 90.93
CA SER A 137 -45.39 42.16 90.80
C SER A 137 -44.74 41.17 91.77
N ILE A 138 -43.88 40.29 91.25
CA ILE A 138 -43.17 39.27 92.01
C ILE A 138 -41.68 39.48 91.75
N ALA A 139 -40.91 39.73 92.79
CA ALA A 139 -39.48 40.04 92.74
C ALA A 139 -38.65 39.20 93.73
N GLY A 140 -39.29 38.55 94.70
CA GLY A 140 -38.66 37.58 95.60
C GLY A 140 -38.31 36.29 94.87
N ALA A 141 -37.49 35.43 95.47
CA ALA A 141 -37.08 34.17 94.86
C ALA A 141 -37.92 32.99 95.37
N SER A 142 -38.21 32.01 94.50
CA SER A 142 -38.93 30.76 94.80
C SER A 142 -40.40 30.93 95.19
N ASP A 143 -41.04 32.01 94.75
CA ASP A 143 -42.44 32.30 95.06
C ASP A 143 -43.42 31.45 94.21
N GLN A 144 -44.62 31.15 94.71
CA GLN A 144 -45.66 30.39 93.99
C GLN A 144 -46.97 31.19 93.89
N VAL A 145 -47.38 31.54 92.68
CA VAL A 145 -48.59 32.32 92.44
C VAL A 145 -49.60 31.57 91.59
N THR A 146 -50.87 31.62 91.98
CA THR A 146 -52.02 31.17 91.20
C THR A 146 -52.95 32.34 90.91
N LEU A 147 -53.36 32.53 89.66
CA LEU A 147 -54.24 33.60 89.20
C LEU A 147 -55.41 33.00 88.42
N THR A 148 -56.66 33.31 88.81
CA THR A 148 -57.87 32.78 88.14
C THR A 148 -58.85 33.85 87.66
N GLY A 149 -58.57 35.13 87.90
CA GLY A 149 -59.41 36.25 87.42
C GLY A 149 -58.92 36.83 86.09
N ASN A 150 -59.69 37.75 85.50
CA ASN A 150 -59.49 38.23 84.12
C ASN A 150 -58.71 39.56 84.03
N ASN A 151 -58.09 39.84 82.87
CA ASN A 151 -57.44 41.12 82.54
C ASN A 151 -56.33 41.56 83.51
N ALA A 152 -55.66 40.63 84.17
CA ALA A 152 -54.57 40.97 85.09
C ALA A 152 -53.29 41.36 84.34
N ALA A 153 -52.49 42.24 84.94
CA ALA A 153 -51.14 42.57 84.50
C ALA A 153 -50.13 42.03 85.51
N VAL A 154 -49.31 41.05 85.12
CA VAL A 154 -48.36 40.35 86.00
C VAL A 154 -46.93 40.62 85.56
N THR A 155 -46.05 40.97 86.49
CA THR A 155 -44.61 41.16 86.27
C THR A 155 -43.81 40.27 87.22
N ILE A 156 -42.89 39.46 86.70
CA ILE A 156 -42.00 38.57 87.49
C ILE A 156 -40.54 38.93 87.23
N SER A 157 -39.78 39.12 88.29
CA SER A 157 -38.35 39.45 88.24
C SER A 157 -37.50 38.62 89.21
N GLY A 158 -38.14 37.78 90.04
CA GLY A 158 -37.49 36.83 90.94
C GLY A 158 -36.95 35.59 90.24
N VAL A 159 -36.07 34.84 90.93
CA VAL A 159 -35.53 33.55 90.44
C VAL A 159 -36.30 32.38 91.05
N SER A 160 -36.51 31.32 90.28
CA SER A 160 -37.19 30.07 90.68
C SER A 160 -38.67 30.21 91.04
N ASP A 161 -39.35 31.27 90.58
CA ASP A 161 -40.77 31.49 90.86
C ASP A 161 -41.66 30.57 90.01
N ILE A 162 -42.86 30.25 90.50
CA ILE A 162 -43.89 29.46 89.82
C ILE A 162 -45.13 30.35 89.69
N LEU A 163 -45.67 30.51 88.48
CA LEU A 163 -46.92 31.21 88.20
C LEU A 163 -47.89 30.25 87.47
N VAL A 164 -49.13 30.15 87.94
CA VAL A 164 -50.24 29.43 87.27
C VAL A 164 -51.37 30.41 87.01
N VAL A 165 -51.84 30.51 85.77
CA VAL A 165 -52.87 31.47 85.34
C VAL A 165 -53.97 30.75 84.57
N SER A 166 -55.23 30.99 84.90
CA SER A 166 -56.40 30.37 84.24
C SER A 166 -57.49 31.38 83.84
N GLY A 167 -57.19 32.68 83.84
CA GLY A 167 -58.12 33.77 83.53
C GLY A 167 -58.33 34.01 82.02
N THR A 168 -58.83 35.20 81.66
CA THR A 168 -58.94 35.64 80.27
C THR A 168 -58.27 37.00 80.03
N ASN A 169 -57.53 37.12 78.94
CA ASN A 169 -56.83 38.33 78.48
C ASN A 169 -55.81 38.90 79.49
N GLU A 170 -55.06 38.03 80.17
CA GLU A 170 -53.95 38.46 81.03
C GLU A 170 -52.76 38.98 80.22
N THR A 171 -51.98 39.87 80.81
CA THR A 171 -50.68 40.31 80.28
C THR A 171 -49.59 39.98 81.28
N ILE A 172 -48.66 39.10 80.92
CA ILE A 172 -47.61 38.60 81.79
C ILE A 172 -46.27 39.02 81.23
N THR A 173 -45.38 39.55 82.07
CA THR A 173 -43.99 39.88 81.73
C THR A 173 -43.06 39.23 82.72
N THR A 174 -42.07 38.45 82.29
CA THR A 174 -41.05 37.88 83.18
C THR A 174 -39.65 38.27 82.74
N THR A 175 -38.71 38.41 83.68
CA THR A 175 -37.32 38.87 83.42
C THR A 175 -36.23 37.97 84.04
N SER A 176 -36.62 36.91 84.73
CA SER A 176 -35.75 36.02 85.49
C SER A 176 -36.39 34.64 85.62
N ALA A 177 -35.57 33.59 85.82
CA ALA A 177 -35.96 32.18 85.75
C ALA A 177 -37.25 31.87 86.53
N ALA A 178 -38.37 31.70 85.82
CA ALA A 178 -39.66 31.35 86.39
C ALA A 178 -40.34 30.21 85.62
N ALA A 179 -41.22 29.46 86.29
CA ALA A 179 -42.08 28.43 85.74
C ALA A 179 -43.52 28.98 85.59
N ILE A 180 -43.96 29.28 84.38
CA ILE A 180 -45.26 29.89 84.08
C ILE A 180 -46.17 28.85 83.43
N THR A 181 -47.40 28.69 83.93
CA THR A 181 -48.45 27.86 83.34
C THR A 181 -49.67 28.71 83.03
N LEU A 182 -50.17 28.65 81.79
CA LEU A 182 -51.30 29.40 81.27
C LEU A 182 -52.36 28.44 80.75
N THR A 183 -53.53 28.41 81.37
CA THR A 183 -54.66 27.52 81.00
C THR A 183 -55.90 28.29 80.54
N GLY A 184 -55.80 29.62 80.49
CA GLY A 184 -56.86 30.59 80.23
C GLY A 184 -57.21 30.82 78.74
N SER A 185 -57.67 32.02 78.40
CA SER A 185 -57.86 32.41 76.99
C SER A 185 -57.54 33.86 76.66
N GLY A 186 -56.95 34.10 75.48
CA GLY A 186 -56.63 35.43 74.96
C GLY A 186 -55.46 36.13 75.65
N SER A 187 -54.68 35.41 76.46
CA SER A 187 -53.64 35.98 77.31
C SER A 187 -52.32 36.12 76.57
N THR A 188 -51.54 37.13 76.96
CA THR A 188 -50.24 37.45 76.36
C THR A 188 -49.13 37.27 77.39
N ALA A 189 -48.07 36.54 77.04
CA ALA A 189 -46.89 36.35 77.87
C ALA A 189 -45.64 36.84 77.16
N THR A 190 -44.94 37.80 77.76
CA THR A 190 -43.64 38.29 77.32
C THR A 190 -42.58 37.77 78.28
N VAL A 191 -41.65 36.96 77.77
CA VAL A 191 -40.62 36.32 78.56
C VAL A 191 -39.28 36.90 78.16
N ASN A 192 -38.63 37.52 79.13
CA ASN A 192 -37.29 38.08 79.08
C ASN A 192 -36.48 37.41 80.22
N GLY A 193 -35.15 37.48 80.17
CA GLY A 193 -34.28 36.82 81.17
C GLY A 193 -33.65 35.52 80.69
N ALA A 194 -33.32 34.60 81.60
CA ALA A 194 -32.69 33.33 81.25
C ALA A 194 -33.29 32.14 82.01
N GLY A 195 -33.46 31.00 81.34
CA GLY A 195 -33.80 29.72 81.96
C GLY A 195 -35.26 29.56 82.43
N ASN A 196 -36.20 30.32 81.86
CA ASN A 196 -37.62 30.21 82.21
C ASN A 196 -38.25 28.91 81.66
N THR A 197 -39.25 28.36 82.34
CA THR A 197 -40.13 27.30 81.83
C THR A 197 -41.54 27.85 81.61
N ILE A 198 -42.10 27.77 80.41
CA ILE A 198 -43.44 28.28 80.09
C ILE A 198 -44.29 27.14 79.55
N SER A 199 -45.53 27.01 80.02
CA SER A 199 -46.51 26.03 79.56
C SER A 199 -47.84 26.73 79.28
N ILE A 200 -48.34 26.67 78.05
CA ILE A 200 -49.60 27.28 77.62
C ILE A 200 -50.51 26.18 77.09
N THR A 201 -51.69 26.00 77.68
CA THR A 201 -52.69 25.00 77.24
C THR A 201 -54.06 25.62 76.97
N GLY A 202 -54.17 26.94 77.11
CA GLY A 202 -55.37 27.73 76.90
C GLY A 202 -55.75 27.94 75.43
N THR A 203 -56.60 28.92 75.14
CA THR A 203 -57.08 29.21 73.76
C THR A 203 -56.78 30.64 73.34
N SER A 204 -56.33 30.84 72.09
CA SER A 204 -55.98 32.16 71.52
C SER A 204 -54.93 32.97 72.32
N ASP A 205 -54.04 32.30 73.05
CA ASP A 205 -52.95 32.90 73.81
C ASP A 205 -51.73 33.21 72.91
N ARG A 206 -50.96 34.23 73.28
CA ARG A 206 -49.74 34.64 72.57
C ARG A 206 -48.52 34.66 73.50
N ALA A 207 -47.46 33.95 73.13
CA ALA A 207 -46.17 34.03 73.79
C ALA A 207 -45.14 34.78 72.93
N THR A 208 -44.36 35.66 73.56
CA THR A 208 -43.20 36.34 72.99
C THR A 208 -41.99 36.09 73.87
N VAL A 209 -40.96 35.43 73.35
CA VAL A 209 -39.78 35.00 74.10
C VAL A 209 -38.55 35.70 73.53
N THR A 210 -37.79 36.37 74.39
CA THR A 210 -36.67 37.26 74.02
C THR A 210 -35.39 36.97 74.81
N GLY A 211 -35.43 35.97 75.70
CA GLY A 211 -34.40 35.65 76.69
C GLY A 211 -33.30 34.70 76.22
N ASN A 212 -32.71 33.93 77.14
CA ASN A 212 -31.73 32.90 76.84
C ASN A 212 -32.02 31.58 77.59
N GLY A 213 -32.17 30.48 76.84
CA GLY A 213 -32.28 29.14 77.42
C GLY A 213 -33.67 28.81 77.98
N GLU A 214 -34.73 29.44 77.48
CA GLU A 214 -36.10 29.16 77.92
C GLU A 214 -36.63 27.81 77.40
N THR A 215 -37.40 27.10 78.22
CA THR A 215 -38.20 25.94 77.81
C THR A 215 -39.66 26.34 77.66
N VAL A 216 -40.26 26.16 76.49
CA VAL A 216 -41.62 26.65 76.16
C VAL A 216 -42.47 25.50 75.64
N SER A 217 -43.64 25.26 76.24
CA SER A 217 -44.63 24.27 75.82
C SER A 217 -45.94 24.95 75.48
N ILE A 218 -46.52 24.71 74.30
CA ILE A 218 -47.79 25.32 73.86
C ILE A 218 -48.74 24.27 73.25
N GLY A 219 -49.78 23.90 73.98
CA GLY A 219 -50.96 23.18 73.51
C GLY A 219 -52.16 24.13 73.27
N GLY A 220 -53.40 23.62 73.31
CA GLY A 220 -54.61 24.47 73.27
C GLY A 220 -55.33 24.52 71.92
N THR A 221 -55.96 25.64 71.54
CA THR A 221 -56.41 25.95 70.15
C THR A 221 -56.17 27.44 69.83
N GLY A 222 -55.59 27.73 68.65
CA GLY A 222 -55.44 29.11 68.15
C GLY A 222 -54.29 29.92 68.78
N ASN A 223 -53.36 29.28 69.47
CA ASN A 223 -52.25 29.95 70.14
C ASN A 223 -51.14 30.35 69.13
N SER A 224 -50.34 31.37 69.45
CA SER A 224 -49.22 31.82 68.61
C SER A 224 -47.95 32.07 69.43
N LEU A 225 -46.80 31.79 68.82
CA LEU A 225 -45.48 31.89 69.44
C LEU A 225 -44.51 32.69 68.57
N VAL A 226 -43.86 33.67 69.20
CA VAL A 226 -42.75 34.44 68.62
C VAL A 226 -41.54 34.29 69.54
N ILE A 227 -40.41 33.85 69.00
CA ILE A 227 -39.14 33.68 69.71
C ILE A 227 -38.08 34.53 69.02
N SER A 228 -37.26 35.24 69.78
CA SER A 228 -36.20 36.12 69.28
C SER A 228 -34.94 36.13 70.15
N GLY A 229 -34.91 35.30 71.21
CA GLY A 229 -33.77 35.17 72.11
C GLY A 229 -32.78 34.09 71.65
N SER A 230 -32.05 33.46 72.57
CA SER A 230 -31.04 32.45 72.25
C SER A 230 -31.24 31.12 72.98
N SER A 231 -30.90 30.01 72.32
CA SER A 231 -30.84 28.66 72.93
C SER A 231 -32.15 28.14 73.58
N GLU A 232 -33.31 28.59 73.12
CA GLU A 232 -34.60 28.13 73.63
C GLU A 232 -34.94 26.69 73.22
N THR A 233 -35.77 26.00 73.99
CA THR A 233 -36.32 24.67 73.71
C THR A 233 -37.84 24.73 73.70
N ILE A 234 -38.47 24.48 72.55
CA ILE A 234 -39.90 24.69 72.33
C ILE A 234 -40.58 23.37 71.98
N THR A 235 -41.78 23.15 72.52
CA THR A 235 -42.70 22.07 72.12
C THR A 235 -44.08 22.67 71.89
N THR A 236 -44.73 22.40 70.77
CA THR A 236 -46.09 22.89 70.52
C THR A 236 -46.95 21.86 69.79
N SER A 237 -48.23 21.79 70.13
CA SER A 237 -49.23 20.89 69.53
C SER A 237 -50.46 21.61 68.97
N SER A 238 -50.51 22.94 69.01
CA SER A 238 -51.72 23.70 68.61
C SER A 238 -51.49 25.14 68.11
N ALA A 239 -50.30 25.42 67.59
CA ALA A 239 -49.97 26.77 67.14
C ALA A 239 -50.38 27.01 65.68
N ALA A 240 -51.23 28.01 65.42
CA ALA A 240 -51.56 28.41 64.04
C ALA A 240 -50.36 29.08 63.32
N ALA A 241 -49.49 29.75 64.08
CA ALA A 241 -48.26 30.35 63.58
C ALA A 241 -47.12 30.32 64.64
N VAL A 242 -45.93 29.86 64.23
CA VAL A 242 -44.69 29.81 65.02
C VAL A 242 -43.61 30.60 64.29
N THR A 243 -43.04 31.61 64.93
CA THR A 243 -41.92 32.40 64.38
C THR A 243 -40.71 32.32 65.30
N ILE A 244 -39.55 31.95 64.74
CA ILE A 244 -38.27 31.86 65.45
C ILE A 244 -37.27 32.77 64.72
N SER A 245 -36.85 33.85 65.35
CA SER A 245 -35.89 34.83 64.80
C SER A 245 -34.64 34.98 65.66
N GLY A 246 -34.41 34.02 66.58
CA GLY A 246 -33.38 34.02 67.59
C GLY A 246 -32.05 33.41 67.14
N THR A 247 -31.27 32.91 68.09
CA THR A 247 -30.04 32.17 67.78
C THR A 247 -29.95 30.84 68.53
N GLY A 248 -29.84 29.71 67.81
CA GLY A 248 -29.60 28.40 68.40
C GLY A 248 -30.82 27.78 69.09
N SER A 249 -32.03 28.26 68.82
CA SER A 249 -33.26 27.75 69.43
C SER A 249 -33.67 26.41 68.79
N SER A 250 -34.33 25.53 69.55
CA SER A 250 -34.87 24.25 69.07
C SER A 250 -36.38 24.18 69.28
N ALA A 251 -37.15 23.68 68.31
CA ALA A 251 -38.60 23.55 68.42
C ALA A 251 -39.13 22.20 67.91
N THR A 252 -40.12 21.63 68.59
CA THR A 252 -40.90 20.46 68.14
C THR A 252 -42.36 20.85 67.98
N VAL A 253 -42.90 20.77 66.76
CA VAL A 253 -44.27 21.15 66.39
C VAL A 253 -45.03 19.88 66.02
N THR A 254 -46.17 19.60 66.64
CA THR A 254 -46.92 18.33 66.44
C THR A 254 -48.35 18.52 65.92
N GLY A 255 -48.84 19.76 65.80
CA GLY A 255 -50.14 20.07 65.24
C GLY A 255 -50.15 20.06 63.71
N ASN A 256 -51.33 19.91 63.09
CA ASN A 256 -51.47 19.94 61.63
C ASN A 256 -51.76 21.37 61.12
N GLY A 257 -51.30 21.69 59.92
CA GLY A 257 -51.63 22.93 59.20
C GLY A 257 -51.00 24.19 59.80
N ASN A 258 -49.84 24.07 60.43
CA ASN A 258 -49.16 25.17 61.10
C ASN A 258 -48.32 25.99 60.11
N ALA A 259 -48.26 27.32 60.32
CA ALA A 259 -47.35 28.20 59.59
C ALA A 259 -46.08 28.44 60.42
N VAL A 260 -44.94 27.92 59.98
CA VAL A 260 -43.66 27.99 60.71
C VAL A 260 -42.67 28.85 59.95
N THR A 261 -42.13 29.88 60.61
CA THR A 261 -41.09 30.77 60.06
C THR A 261 -39.82 30.73 60.90
N ILE A 262 -38.68 30.49 60.25
CA ILE A 262 -37.34 30.49 60.87
C ILE A 262 -36.51 31.60 60.21
N ALA A 263 -36.33 32.71 60.91
CA ALA A 263 -35.60 33.89 60.46
C ALA A 263 -34.26 34.08 61.19
N GLY A 264 -33.99 33.28 62.23
CA GLY A 264 -32.82 33.40 63.11
C GLY A 264 -31.57 32.68 62.60
N THR A 265 -30.59 32.47 63.49
CA THR A 265 -29.34 31.78 63.16
C THR A 265 -29.18 30.47 63.91
N SER A 266 -28.87 29.37 63.22
CA SER A 266 -28.61 28.05 63.82
C SER A 266 -29.79 27.44 64.59
N ASP A 267 -31.02 27.82 64.25
CA ASP A 267 -32.22 27.27 64.88
C ASP A 267 -32.60 25.90 64.29
N ALA A 268 -33.14 24.99 65.11
CA ALA A 268 -33.55 23.65 64.70
C ALA A 268 -35.04 23.41 64.95
N VAL A 269 -35.82 23.00 63.94
CA VAL A 269 -37.26 22.76 64.06
C VAL A 269 -37.61 21.37 63.56
N THR A 270 -38.29 20.58 64.40
CA THR A 270 -38.91 19.31 64.04
C THR A 270 -40.42 19.51 63.91
N LEU A 271 -41.02 19.14 62.78
CA LEU A 271 -42.45 19.18 62.53
C LEU A 271 -42.98 17.75 62.35
N ASN A 272 -43.85 17.31 63.25
CA ASN A 272 -44.45 15.98 63.22
C ASN A 272 -45.89 15.99 62.65
N GLY A 273 -46.47 17.18 62.46
CA GLY A 273 -47.81 17.35 61.90
C GLY A 273 -47.86 17.25 60.37
N THR A 274 -49.08 17.18 59.84
CA THR A 274 -49.34 17.17 58.39
C THR A 274 -49.84 18.53 57.91
N GLY A 275 -49.53 18.88 56.66
CA GLY A 275 -50.09 20.07 56.02
C GLY A 275 -49.42 21.40 56.40
N ASP A 276 -48.28 21.34 57.07
CA ASP A 276 -47.57 22.53 57.56
C ASP A 276 -46.93 23.32 56.40
N SER A 277 -46.90 24.64 56.53
CA SER A 277 -46.17 25.54 55.62
C SER A 277 -44.95 26.10 56.33
N VAL A 278 -43.77 25.92 55.75
CA VAL A 278 -42.49 26.27 56.39
C VAL A 278 -41.74 27.29 55.55
N THR A 279 -41.30 28.38 56.18
CA THR A 279 -40.42 29.39 55.57
C THR A 279 -39.14 29.52 56.37
N VAL A 280 -37.98 29.41 55.72
CA VAL A 280 -36.66 29.66 56.32
C VAL A 280 -36.00 30.84 55.64
N SER A 281 -35.86 31.95 56.33
CA SER A 281 -35.18 33.16 55.85
C SER A 281 -33.87 33.47 56.59
N GLY A 282 -33.57 32.69 57.64
CA GLY A 282 -32.40 32.86 58.49
C GLY A 282 -31.10 32.23 57.96
N SER A 283 -30.13 32.02 58.85
CA SER A 283 -28.83 31.39 58.52
C SER A 283 -28.63 30.09 59.29
N ALA A 284 -28.15 29.03 58.64
CA ALA A 284 -27.82 27.75 59.27
C ALA A 284 -28.99 27.08 60.04
N GLY A 285 -30.24 27.36 59.66
CA GLY A 285 -31.40 26.70 60.26
C GLY A 285 -31.49 25.22 59.87
N THR A 286 -32.06 24.36 60.70
CA THR A 286 -32.28 22.93 60.43
C THR A 286 -33.75 22.59 60.57
N ILE A 287 -34.34 21.95 59.57
CA ILE A 287 -35.73 21.46 59.62
C ILE A 287 -35.77 19.95 59.50
N ASN A 288 -36.62 19.29 60.28
CA ASN A 288 -37.03 17.91 60.07
C ASN A 288 -38.56 17.83 60.09
N ALA A 289 -39.19 17.76 58.91
CA ALA A 289 -40.64 17.72 58.76
C ALA A 289 -41.11 16.33 58.31
N SER A 290 -42.15 15.78 58.94
CA SER A 290 -42.71 14.47 58.60
C SER A 290 -43.65 14.49 57.39
N ALA A 291 -44.39 15.60 57.16
CA ALA A 291 -45.36 15.77 56.07
C ALA A 291 -45.77 17.25 55.86
N ALA A 292 -44.82 18.13 55.52
CA ALA A 292 -45.09 19.56 55.31
C ALA A 292 -45.64 19.85 53.90
N LEU A 293 -46.78 20.52 53.77
CA LEU A 293 -47.40 20.88 52.47
C LEU A 293 -46.45 21.65 51.54
N ALA A 294 -45.75 22.63 52.08
CA ALA A 294 -44.85 23.49 51.31
C ALA A 294 -43.66 23.95 52.15
N VAL A 295 -42.47 23.99 51.56
CA VAL A 295 -41.24 24.48 52.19
C VAL A 295 -40.56 25.51 51.30
N THR A 296 -40.37 26.71 51.82
CA THR A 296 -39.66 27.80 51.14
C THR A 296 -38.40 28.17 51.91
N MET A 297 -37.25 28.10 51.27
CA MET A 297 -35.95 28.47 51.85
C MET A 297 -35.39 29.67 51.09
N THR A 298 -35.26 30.80 51.76
CA THR A 298 -34.70 32.06 51.25
C THR A 298 -33.43 32.50 51.98
N GLY A 299 -33.01 31.71 52.99
CA GLY A 299 -31.91 31.99 53.89
C GLY A 299 -30.52 31.66 53.35
N THR A 300 -29.59 31.37 54.25
CA THR A 300 -28.26 30.88 53.89
C THR A 300 -27.85 29.67 54.70
N ARG A 301 -27.13 28.71 54.10
CA ARG A 301 -26.54 27.54 54.79
C ARG A 301 -27.53 26.69 55.60
N SER A 302 -28.83 26.80 55.33
CA SER A 302 -29.88 26.12 56.08
C SER A 302 -30.12 24.72 55.52
N SER A 303 -30.66 23.80 56.32
CA SER A 303 -30.94 22.43 55.92
C SER A 303 -32.38 22.02 56.23
N ALA A 304 -33.00 21.21 55.38
CA ALA A 304 -34.35 20.67 55.59
C ALA A 304 -34.42 19.20 55.19
N THR A 305 -34.94 18.35 56.07
CA THR A 305 -35.35 16.98 55.77
C THR A 305 -36.87 16.93 55.76
N ILE A 306 -37.48 16.46 54.66
CA ILE A 306 -38.93 16.48 54.44
C ILE A 306 -39.38 15.06 54.10
N GLY A 307 -40.24 14.46 54.93
CA GLY A 307 -40.99 13.25 54.67
C GLY A 307 -42.39 13.54 54.16
N GLY A 308 -43.12 12.50 53.74
CA GLY A 308 -44.47 12.58 53.16
C GLY A 308 -44.47 12.68 51.63
N SER A 309 -45.62 12.87 51.00
CA SER A 309 -45.73 12.94 49.53
C SER A 309 -46.48 14.18 49.04
N GLY A 310 -46.09 14.69 47.87
CA GLY A 310 -46.84 15.71 47.12
C GLY A 310 -46.52 17.15 47.49
N HIS A 311 -45.30 17.43 47.96
CA HIS A 311 -44.95 18.76 48.45
C HIS A 311 -44.43 19.68 47.36
N ALA A 312 -44.57 20.99 47.60
CA ALA A 312 -43.93 22.04 46.82
C ALA A 312 -42.73 22.61 47.60
N VAL A 313 -41.52 22.42 47.09
CA VAL A 313 -40.29 22.91 47.72
C VAL A 313 -39.61 23.96 46.84
N THR A 314 -39.36 25.14 47.41
CA THR A 314 -38.68 26.25 46.74
C THR A 314 -37.43 26.65 47.52
N VAL A 315 -36.27 26.66 46.86
CA VAL A 315 -34.98 27.07 47.45
C VAL A 315 -34.40 28.23 46.66
N THR A 316 -34.48 29.43 47.22
CA THR A 316 -33.96 30.68 46.66
C THR A 316 -32.72 31.20 47.41
N GLY A 317 -32.47 30.68 48.61
CA GLY A 317 -31.34 31.01 49.46
C GLY A 317 -30.00 30.43 48.99
N SER A 318 -28.89 30.82 49.62
CA SER A 318 -27.54 30.40 49.22
C SER A 318 -26.95 29.31 50.11
N SER A 319 -26.37 28.27 49.51
CA SER A 319 -25.76 27.12 50.22
C SER A 319 -26.74 26.34 51.10
N ASP A 320 -28.04 26.40 50.79
CA ASP A 320 -29.08 25.64 51.49
C ASP A 320 -29.09 24.16 51.04
N ALA A 321 -29.56 23.26 51.89
CA ALA A 321 -29.60 21.81 51.64
C ALA A 321 -31.00 21.24 51.90
N VAL A 322 -31.57 20.48 50.97
CA VAL A 322 -32.86 19.81 51.14
C VAL A 322 -32.74 18.32 50.90
N THR A 323 -33.28 17.50 51.78
CA THR A 323 -33.45 16.06 51.61
C THR A 323 -34.93 15.70 51.63
N LEU A 324 -35.46 15.17 50.54
CA LEU A 324 -36.85 14.70 50.42
C LEU A 324 -36.89 13.17 50.44
N THR A 325 -37.66 12.59 51.36
CA THR A 325 -37.69 11.14 51.58
C THR A 325 -38.93 10.45 51.04
N GLY A 326 -39.99 11.18 50.68
CA GLY A 326 -41.19 10.59 50.08
C GLY A 326 -41.32 10.80 48.57
N THR A 327 -42.56 10.89 48.07
CA THR A 327 -42.87 10.75 46.64
C THR A 327 -43.71 11.90 46.09
N SER A 328 -43.69 12.08 44.76
CA SER A 328 -44.54 13.05 44.05
C SER A 328 -44.28 14.53 44.36
N ASP A 329 -43.08 14.84 44.87
CA ASP A 329 -42.68 16.21 45.20
C ASP A 329 -42.31 17.02 43.94
N THR A 330 -42.48 18.33 44.02
CA THR A 330 -42.01 19.29 43.02
C THR A 330 -40.99 20.22 43.66
N VAL A 331 -39.78 20.30 43.08
CA VAL A 331 -38.67 21.08 43.64
C VAL A 331 -38.21 22.14 42.64
N THR A 332 -38.10 23.39 43.09
CA THR A 332 -37.50 24.49 42.33
C THR A 332 -36.35 25.11 43.12
N VAL A 333 -35.18 25.23 42.51
CA VAL A 333 -33.97 25.81 43.11
C VAL A 333 -33.49 26.99 42.26
N SER A 334 -33.60 28.20 42.79
CA SER A 334 -33.10 29.43 42.14
C SER A 334 -31.93 30.08 42.87
N GLY A 335 -31.59 29.56 44.05
CA GLY A 335 -30.47 30.04 44.85
C GLY A 335 -29.09 29.68 44.32
N ALA A 336 -28.05 30.19 44.99
CA ALA A 336 -26.66 29.89 44.67
C ALA A 336 -26.12 28.73 45.53
N ALA A 337 -25.43 27.76 44.93
CA ALA A 337 -24.79 26.64 45.62
C ALA A 337 -25.73 25.80 46.52
N ALA A 338 -27.03 25.75 46.22
CA ALA A 338 -27.98 24.94 46.97
C ALA A 338 -27.86 23.45 46.60
N THR A 339 -28.20 22.56 47.52
CA THR A 339 -28.14 21.11 47.33
C THR A 339 -29.49 20.47 47.59
N VAL A 340 -29.93 19.57 46.72
CA VAL A 340 -31.19 18.82 46.87
C VAL A 340 -30.90 17.34 46.72
N THR A 341 -31.45 16.51 47.60
CA THR A 341 -31.46 15.05 47.48
C THR A 341 -32.91 14.58 47.55
N THR A 342 -33.37 13.79 46.57
CA THR A 342 -34.74 13.27 46.55
C THR A 342 -34.79 11.82 46.11
N SER A 343 -35.62 11.04 46.79
CA SER A 343 -35.83 9.63 46.46
C SER A 343 -36.85 9.41 45.35
N ASN A 344 -37.88 10.26 45.18
CA ASN A 344 -38.99 10.05 44.24
C ASN A 344 -39.78 11.34 43.90
N ALA A 345 -39.12 12.48 43.67
CA ALA A 345 -39.78 13.70 43.22
C ALA A 345 -40.41 13.54 41.82
N THR A 346 -41.58 14.13 41.55
CA THR A 346 -42.10 14.20 40.17
C THR A 346 -41.21 15.07 39.29
N SER A 347 -40.78 16.22 39.81
CA SER A 347 -39.91 17.15 39.08
C SER A 347 -38.90 17.88 39.95
N VAL A 348 -37.72 18.16 39.37
CA VAL A 348 -36.68 19.00 39.96
C VAL A 348 -36.22 20.02 38.92
N THR A 349 -36.32 21.30 39.25
CA THR A 349 -35.89 22.40 38.37
C THR A 349 -34.78 23.20 39.04
N LEU A 350 -33.62 23.29 38.38
CA LEU A 350 -32.47 24.10 38.79
C LEU A 350 -32.38 25.30 37.86
N ILE A 351 -32.61 26.50 38.40
CA ILE A 351 -32.54 27.78 37.68
C ILE A 351 -31.49 28.74 38.26
N GLY A 352 -30.71 28.26 39.24
CA GLY A 352 -29.78 29.05 40.04
C GLY A 352 -28.36 29.09 39.48
N THR A 353 -27.39 29.20 40.39
CA THR A 353 -25.95 29.16 40.04
C THR A 353 -25.21 28.18 40.93
N GLY A 354 -24.45 27.24 40.37
CA GLY A 354 -23.63 26.30 41.12
C GLY A 354 -24.42 25.34 42.03
N SER A 355 -25.71 25.18 41.83
CA SER A 355 -26.58 24.32 42.64
C SER A 355 -26.47 22.86 42.20
N SER A 356 -26.84 21.92 43.08
CA SER A 356 -26.80 20.50 42.77
C SER A 356 -28.04 19.73 43.20
N ALA A 357 -28.43 18.72 42.43
CA ALA A 357 -29.52 17.80 42.73
C ALA A 357 -29.09 16.33 42.59
N THR A 358 -29.44 15.50 43.58
CA THR A 358 -29.35 14.04 43.52
C THR A 358 -30.77 13.47 43.48
N VAL A 359 -31.12 12.77 42.40
CA VAL A 359 -32.49 12.28 42.14
C VAL A 359 -32.46 10.77 41.96
N ASN A 360 -32.94 10.03 42.94
CA ASN A 360 -32.82 8.57 42.96
C ASN A 360 -34.05 7.83 42.42
N GLY A 361 -35.16 8.54 42.21
CA GLY A 361 -36.43 7.97 41.78
C GLY A 361 -36.45 7.55 40.31
N SER A 362 -37.52 6.87 39.91
CA SER A 362 -37.77 6.58 38.48
C SER A 362 -38.88 7.47 37.93
N GLY A 363 -38.81 7.81 36.63
CA GLY A 363 -39.83 8.60 35.93
C GLY A 363 -39.79 10.11 36.20
N ASN A 364 -38.69 10.63 36.76
CA ASN A 364 -38.59 12.04 37.16
C ASN A 364 -38.34 12.95 35.96
N THR A 365 -38.88 14.16 36.01
CA THR A 365 -38.52 15.24 35.07
C THR A 365 -37.51 16.19 35.72
N VAL A 366 -36.34 16.37 35.12
CA VAL A 366 -35.29 17.28 35.62
C VAL A 366 -35.01 18.36 34.59
N ALA A 367 -35.07 19.63 35.01
CA ALA A 367 -34.73 20.77 34.16
C ALA A 367 -33.56 21.54 34.80
N ILE A 368 -32.52 21.83 34.01
CA ILE A 368 -31.35 22.60 34.41
C ILE A 368 -31.22 23.78 33.46
N THR A 369 -31.60 24.96 33.92
CA THR A 369 -31.60 26.19 33.12
C THR A 369 -30.72 27.28 33.70
N GLY A 370 -30.07 27.02 34.85
CA GLY A 370 -29.19 27.95 35.54
C GLY A 370 -27.79 28.00 34.92
N THR A 371 -26.76 28.17 35.76
CA THR A 371 -25.37 28.13 35.30
C THR A 371 -24.49 27.36 36.26
N SER A 372 -23.61 26.52 35.72
CA SER A 372 -22.71 25.65 36.51
C SER A 372 -23.45 24.74 37.49
N ASP A 373 -24.71 24.41 37.22
CA ASP A 373 -25.52 23.53 38.06
C ASP A 373 -25.18 22.05 37.78
N ARG A 374 -25.41 21.18 38.77
CA ARG A 374 -25.10 19.74 38.66
C ARG A 374 -26.29 18.85 39.03
N ALA A 375 -26.70 17.94 38.15
CA ALA A 375 -27.67 16.89 38.49
C ALA A 375 -27.04 15.49 38.45
N THR A 376 -27.36 14.65 39.42
CA THR A 376 -26.98 13.23 39.49
C THR A 376 -28.24 12.38 39.63
N LEU A 377 -28.51 11.51 38.65
CA LEU A 377 -29.75 10.75 38.54
C LEU A 377 -29.44 9.25 38.56
N THR A 378 -30.06 8.48 39.46
CA THR A 378 -29.79 7.03 39.58
C THR A 378 -30.96 6.13 39.21
N GLY A 379 -32.19 6.63 39.15
CA GLY A 379 -33.34 5.80 38.78
C GLY A 379 -33.70 5.89 37.29
N ASN A 380 -34.63 5.03 36.88
CA ASN A 380 -34.90 4.74 35.48
C ASN A 380 -35.89 5.73 34.86
N ASN A 381 -35.92 5.81 33.53
CA ASN A 381 -36.93 6.56 32.75
C ASN A 381 -36.98 8.07 33.07
N ALA A 382 -35.86 8.67 33.45
CA ALA A 382 -35.80 10.10 33.70
C ALA A 382 -35.86 10.90 32.38
N VAL A 383 -36.52 12.06 32.42
CA VAL A 383 -36.54 13.03 31.32
C VAL A 383 -35.77 14.26 31.76
N VAL A 384 -34.69 14.61 31.06
CA VAL A 384 -33.79 15.71 31.45
C VAL A 384 -33.67 16.74 30.34
N THR A 385 -33.83 18.01 30.69
CA THR A 385 -33.57 19.15 29.78
C THR A 385 -32.50 20.05 30.36
N ILE A 386 -31.47 20.38 29.58
CA ILE A 386 -30.41 21.32 29.95
C ILE A 386 -30.40 22.48 28.95
N SER A 387 -30.64 23.69 29.44
CA SER A 387 -30.54 24.94 28.66
C SER A 387 -29.62 25.97 29.28
N GLY A 388 -29.12 25.72 30.49
CA GLY A 388 -28.13 26.53 31.18
C GLY A 388 -26.71 26.36 30.64
N LEU A 389 -25.81 27.26 31.04
CA LEU A 389 -24.40 27.26 30.59
C LEU A 389 -23.50 26.54 31.59
N SER A 390 -22.60 25.69 31.08
CA SER A 390 -21.58 24.97 31.86
C SER A 390 -22.14 24.00 32.91
N ASP A 391 -23.35 23.49 32.68
CA ASP A 391 -24.00 22.55 33.60
C ASP A 391 -23.42 21.14 33.47
N THR A 392 -23.54 20.35 34.54
CA THR A 392 -23.09 18.95 34.61
C THR A 392 -24.27 18.02 34.88
N LEU A 393 -24.42 16.98 34.05
CA LEU A 393 -25.39 15.92 34.25
C LEU A 393 -24.68 14.57 34.36
N VAL A 394 -25.03 13.78 35.37
CA VAL A 394 -24.61 12.39 35.54
C VAL A 394 -25.85 11.51 35.67
N VAL A 395 -26.00 10.53 34.78
CA VAL A 395 -27.13 9.60 34.77
C VAL A 395 -26.62 8.17 34.84
N SER A 396 -27.03 7.41 35.86
CA SER A 396 -26.71 5.99 35.99
C SER A 396 -27.92 5.06 35.88
N GLY A 397 -29.14 5.60 35.88
CA GLY A 397 -30.36 4.82 35.63
C GLY A 397 -30.61 4.56 34.14
N SER A 398 -31.41 3.54 33.84
CA SER A 398 -31.70 3.10 32.46
C SER A 398 -32.82 3.90 31.79
N ASN A 399 -32.83 3.91 30.46
CA ASN A 399 -33.86 4.53 29.61
C ASN A 399 -34.09 6.03 29.87
N ALA A 400 -33.04 6.77 30.23
CA ALA A 400 -33.14 8.22 30.39
C ALA A 400 -33.23 8.91 29.03
N SER A 401 -33.97 10.01 28.93
CA SER A 401 -34.05 10.87 27.75
C SER A 401 -33.48 12.24 28.10
N VAL A 402 -32.34 12.59 27.50
CA VAL A 402 -31.61 13.84 27.77
C VAL A 402 -31.69 14.74 26.54
N THR A 403 -32.06 16.00 26.73
CA THR A 403 -32.01 17.03 25.69
C THR A 403 -31.19 18.21 26.18
N THR A 404 -30.23 18.68 25.38
CA THR A 404 -29.38 19.83 25.73
C THR A 404 -29.33 20.84 24.59
N THR A 405 -29.48 22.13 24.91
CA THR A 405 -29.44 23.25 23.94
C THR A 405 -28.27 24.20 24.16
N SER A 406 -27.50 24.00 25.23
CA SER A 406 -26.39 24.84 25.69
C SER A 406 -25.21 23.98 26.09
N ALA A 407 -24.01 24.58 26.22
CA ALA A 407 -22.79 23.87 26.56
C ALA A 407 -22.91 23.14 27.92
N ALA A 408 -22.77 21.82 27.91
CA ALA A 408 -22.89 20.97 29.10
C ALA A 408 -21.85 19.83 29.15
N THR A 409 -21.57 19.34 30.36
CA THR A 409 -20.88 18.07 30.59
C THR A 409 -21.90 17.00 30.93
N ILE A 410 -22.00 15.94 30.13
CA ILE A 410 -23.03 14.91 30.23
C ILE A 410 -22.34 13.54 30.37
N THR A 411 -22.67 12.80 31.42
CA THR A 411 -22.24 11.41 31.60
C THR A 411 -23.47 10.51 31.70
N VAL A 412 -23.56 9.49 30.84
CA VAL A 412 -24.64 8.50 30.84
C VAL A 412 -24.05 7.10 30.95
N SER A 413 -24.41 6.37 31.99
CA SER A 413 -23.90 5.02 32.29
C SER A 413 -24.99 3.96 32.43
N GLY A 414 -26.26 4.33 32.26
CA GLY A 414 -27.40 3.41 32.30
C GLY A 414 -27.49 2.50 31.07
N THR A 415 -28.62 1.84 30.85
CA THR A 415 -28.84 1.07 29.61
C THR A 415 -29.98 1.68 28.79
N GLY A 416 -29.86 1.71 27.47
CA GLY A 416 -30.94 2.14 26.56
C GLY A 416 -31.33 3.61 26.66
N SER A 417 -30.44 4.48 27.13
CA SER A 417 -30.71 5.92 27.27
C SER A 417 -30.51 6.65 25.95
N SER A 418 -31.21 7.77 25.76
CA SER A 418 -31.07 8.65 24.60
C SER A 418 -30.59 10.04 25.01
N ALA A 419 -29.71 10.65 24.21
CA ALA A 419 -29.26 12.03 24.41
C ALA A 419 -29.26 12.81 23.09
N THR A 420 -29.96 13.93 23.04
CA THR A 420 -29.89 14.91 21.94
C THR A 420 -29.13 16.14 22.40
N VAL A 421 -28.02 16.45 21.75
CA VAL A 421 -27.06 17.47 22.16
C VAL A 421 -26.90 18.52 21.07
N SER A 422 -27.42 19.72 21.30
CA SER A 422 -27.46 20.81 20.29
C SER A 422 -26.69 22.07 20.68
N GLY A 423 -26.16 22.17 21.91
CA GLY A 423 -25.25 23.25 22.32
C GLY A 423 -23.89 23.14 21.61
N ASN A 424 -22.99 24.10 21.80
CA ASN A 424 -21.60 24.00 21.34
C ASN A 424 -20.66 23.59 22.48
N SER A 425 -19.53 22.97 22.15
CA SER A 425 -18.45 22.63 23.10
C SER A 425 -18.89 21.72 24.24
N ASN A 426 -19.79 20.76 23.96
CA ASN A 426 -20.24 19.82 24.97
C ASN A 426 -19.18 18.74 25.23
N LYS A 427 -19.17 18.21 26.46
CA LYS A 427 -18.37 17.04 26.83
C LYS A 427 -19.31 15.90 27.20
N VAL A 428 -19.40 14.88 26.34
CA VAL A 428 -20.34 13.77 26.48
C VAL A 428 -19.57 12.47 26.75
N SER A 429 -19.95 11.73 27.78
CA SER A 429 -19.35 10.43 28.13
C SER A 429 -20.45 9.38 28.24
N ILE A 430 -20.43 8.39 27.35
CA ILE A 430 -21.42 7.31 27.29
C ILE A 430 -20.74 5.99 27.64
N THR A 431 -21.05 5.43 28.80
CA THR A 431 -20.51 4.14 29.24
C THR A 431 -21.57 3.04 29.28
N GLY A 432 -22.82 3.40 29.01
CA GLY A 432 -23.99 2.54 29.05
C GLY A 432 -24.18 1.67 27.81
N THR A 433 -24.87 0.53 27.96
CA THR A 433 -25.11 -0.38 26.82
C THR A 433 -26.34 0.02 26.02
N SER A 434 -26.26 -0.07 24.69
CA SER A 434 -27.37 0.24 23.76
C SER A 434 -27.91 1.68 23.84
N ASP A 435 -27.07 2.61 24.28
CA ASP A 435 -27.42 4.04 24.35
C ASP A 435 -27.40 4.69 22.96
N GLN A 436 -28.24 5.72 22.77
CA GLN A 436 -28.36 6.48 21.52
C GLN A 436 -27.99 7.94 21.74
N VAL A 437 -27.09 8.49 20.94
CA VAL A 437 -26.71 9.92 21.05
C VAL A 437 -26.84 10.59 19.69
N THR A 438 -27.41 11.80 19.67
CA THR A 438 -27.47 12.68 18.50
C THR A 438 -26.77 13.99 18.83
N LEU A 439 -25.77 14.36 18.03
CA LEU A 439 -25.01 15.61 18.14
C LEU A 439 -25.38 16.57 17.00
N ASN A 440 -25.76 17.79 17.34
CA ASN A 440 -26.05 18.87 16.39
C ASN A 440 -25.18 20.11 16.64
N GLY A 441 -24.26 20.04 17.61
CA GLY A 441 -23.38 21.12 18.03
C GLY A 441 -22.07 21.23 17.26
N THR A 442 -21.30 22.27 17.57
CA THR A 442 -19.91 22.41 17.10
C THR A 442 -18.91 22.24 18.24
N SER A 443 -17.75 21.66 17.93
CA SER A 443 -16.64 21.39 18.86
C SER A 443 -16.99 20.46 20.02
N ASP A 444 -17.88 19.49 19.80
CA ASP A 444 -18.28 18.52 20.82
C ASP A 444 -17.20 17.44 21.02
N SER A 445 -16.94 17.08 22.28
CA SER A 445 -16.03 15.99 22.65
C SER A 445 -16.85 14.83 23.22
N VAL A 446 -16.76 13.66 22.59
CA VAL A 446 -17.56 12.49 22.95
C VAL A 446 -16.67 11.28 23.23
N THR A 447 -16.86 10.65 24.39
CA THR A 447 -16.25 9.36 24.74
C THR A 447 -17.31 8.28 24.80
N VAL A 448 -17.11 7.16 24.09
CA VAL A 448 -18.02 6.01 24.06
C VAL A 448 -17.30 4.76 24.56
N SER A 449 -17.75 4.20 25.68
CA SER A 449 -17.23 2.95 26.25
C SER A 449 -18.29 1.85 26.38
N GLY A 450 -19.54 2.17 26.12
CA GLY A 450 -20.64 1.21 26.12
C GLY A 450 -20.64 0.29 24.89
N VAL A 451 -21.12 -0.95 25.06
CA VAL A 451 -21.37 -1.87 23.94
C VAL A 451 -22.73 -1.59 23.30
N GLY A 452 -22.78 -1.60 21.97
CA GLY A 452 -24.04 -1.42 21.20
C GLY A 452 -24.54 0.02 21.12
N THR A 453 -23.72 1.01 21.48
CA THR A 453 -24.07 2.43 21.39
C THR A 453 -24.19 2.86 19.91
N SER A 454 -25.24 3.61 19.56
CA SER A 454 -25.30 4.34 18.29
C SER A 454 -25.13 5.84 18.51
N LEU A 455 -24.25 6.44 17.71
CA LEU A 455 -24.01 7.87 17.67
C LEU A 455 -24.44 8.42 16.31
N THR A 456 -25.18 9.52 16.30
CA THR A 456 -25.53 10.28 15.10
C THR A 456 -24.91 11.67 15.20
N ILE A 457 -24.22 12.11 14.16
CA ILE A 457 -23.69 13.46 14.01
C ILE A 457 -24.54 14.14 12.92
N GLY A 458 -25.47 14.99 13.33
CA GLY A 458 -26.46 15.65 12.46
C GLY A 458 -25.99 16.99 11.89
N SER A 459 -25.09 17.69 12.57
CA SER A 459 -24.48 18.94 12.09
C SER A 459 -23.22 19.28 12.88
N GLY A 460 -22.43 20.22 12.35
CA GLY A 460 -21.32 20.84 13.08
C GLY A 460 -20.05 20.00 13.14
N SER A 461 -19.41 19.94 14.31
CA SER A 461 -18.11 19.26 14.46
C SER A 461 -17.96 18.51 15.77
N ALA A 462 -17.36 17.32 15.70
CA ALA A 462 -17.22 16.43 16.85
C ALA A 462 -15.89 15.66 16.87
N SER A 463 -15.35 15.44 18.07
CA SER A 463 -14.23 14.55 18.35
C SER A 463 -14.74 13.36 19.16
N VAL A 464 -14.83 12.19 18.53
CA VAL A 464 -15.37 10.95 19.09
C VAL A 464 -14.22 9.98 19.41
N THR A 465 -14.12 9.54 20.65
CA THR A 465 -13.20 8.48 21.07
C THR A 465 -14.00 7.30 21.59
N THR A 466 -13.78 6.12 21.01
CA THR A 466 -14.45 4.88 21.41
C THR A 466 -13.45 3.90 22.03
N THR A 467 -13.82 3.27 23.14
CA THR A 467 -13.07 2.15 23.75
C THR A 467 -13.77 0.80 23.50
N SER A 468 -14.92 0.82 22.84
CA SER A 468 -15.70 -0.32 22.39
C SER A 468 -16.30 0.00 21.03
N ALA A 469 -16.55 -1.01 20.20
CA ALA A 469 -17.11 -0.83 18.86
C ALA A 469 -18.47 -0.11 18.94
N ALA A 470 -18.61 0.97 18.16
CA ALA A 470 -19.84 1.77 18.08
C ALA A 470 -20.32 1.91 16.63
N SER A 471 -21.64 2.10 16.44
CA SER A 471 -22.22 2.51 15.17
C SER A 471 -22.33 4.03 15.11
N ILE A 472 -21.67 4.66 14.15
CA ILE A 472 -21.61 6.13 14.01
C ILE A 472 -22.22 6.50 12.66
N ALA A 473 -23.28 7.30 12.66
CA ALA A 473 -23.93 7.82 11.46
C ALA A 473 -23.65 9.32 11.33
N VAL A 474 -23.19 9.76 10.16
CA VAL A 474 -23.04 11.17 9.79
C VAL A 474 -24.11 11.47 8.73
N ALA A 475 -25.14 12.20 9.14
CA ALA A 475 -26.33 12.44 8.33
C ALA A 475 -26.51 13.92 7.89
N GLY A 476 -25.70 14.83 8.46
CA GLY A 476 -25.71 16.25 8.14
C GLY A 476 -25.05 16.60 6.81
N SER A 477 -24.95 17.88 6.50
CA SER A 477 -24.07 18.37 5.43
C SER A 477 -23.01 19.29 6.03
N GLY A 478 -21.76 19.17 5.55
CA GLY A 478 -20.63 19.95 6.05
C GLY A 478 -20.18 19.55 7.46
N VAL A 479 -20.40 18.30 7.86
CA VAL A 479 -19.96 17.78 9.16
C VAL A 479 -18.45 17.58 9.17
N SER A 480 -17.78 18.01 10.24
CA SER A 480 -16.35 17.76 10.46
C SER A 480 -16.15 16.87 11.69
N ALA A 481 -15.70 15.62 11.54
CA ALA A 481 -15.53 14.71 12.67
C ALA A 481 -14.20 13.95 12.69
N THR A 482 -13.65 13.77 13.89
CA THR A 482 -12.56 12.82 14.16
C THR A 482 -13.09 11.67 14.99
N ILE A 483 -12.90 10.43 14.53
CA ILE A 483 -13.36 9.20 15.18
C ILE A 483 -12.14 8.34 15.48
N THR A 484 -11.92 8.01 16.75
CA THR A 484 -10.80 7.19 17.20
C THR A 484 -11.28 5.98 17.96
N GLY A 485 -10.86 4.77 17.58
CA GLY A 485 -11.18 3.52 18.25
C GLY A 485 -11.31 2.35 17.27
N SER A 486 -11.20 1.12 17.78
CA SER A 486 -11.21 -0.10 16.96
C SER A 486 -12.62 -0.67 16.80
N GLY A 487 -12.91 -1.24 15.63
CA GLY A 487 -14.17 -1.95 15.35
C GLY A 487 -15.39 -1.05 15.08
N ASN A 488 -15.19 0.25 14.89
CA ASN A 488 -16.28 1.20 14.64
C ASN A 488 -16.88 1.00 13.24
N THR A 489 -18.22 1.06 13.14
CA THR A 489 -18.95 1.12 11.88
C THR A 489 -19.40 2.55 11.63
N VAL A 490 -18.89 3.21 10.60
CA VAL A 490 -19.15 4.62 10.27
C VAL A 490 -19.93 4.71 8.95
N SER A 491 -21.10 5.32 8.95
CA SER A 491 -21.90 5.58 7.75
C SER A 491 -21.98 7.08 7.47
N ILE A 492 -21.58 7.51 6.28
CA ILE A 492 -21.55 8.92 5.83
C ILE A 492 -22.57 9.05 4.70
N ALA A 493 -23.73 9.62 5.03
CA ALA A 493 -24.85 9.79 4.10
C ALA A 493 -25.06 11.25 3.67
N GLY A 494 -24.31 12.17 4.28
CA GLY A 494 -24.39 13.60 4.09
C GLY A 494 -23.83 14.12 2.78
N SER A 495 -23.40 15.37 2.79
CA SER A 495 -22.66 15.93 1.66
C SER A 495 -21.63 16.94 2.11
N SER A 496 -20.48 16.95 1.43
CA SER A 496 -19.33 17.81 1.76
C SER A 496 -18.81 17.61 3.20
N ASP A 497 -18.91 16.38 3.73
CA ASP A 497 -18.43 16.04 5.06
C ASP A 497 -16.92 15.79 5.05
N VAL A 498 -16.23 16.11 6.16
CA VAL A 498 -14.78 15.92 6.33
C VAL A 498 -14.53 15.05 7.56
N LEU A 499 -14.13 13.80 7.33
CA LEU A 499 -13.95 12.81 8.40
C LEU A 499 -12.52 12.27 8.48
N THR A 500 -12.03 12.10 9.71
CA THR A 500 -10.85 11.30 10.03
C THR A 500 -11.25 10.13 10.91
N VAL A 501 -10.99 8.89 10.48
CA VAL A 501 -11.27 7.65 11.21
C VAL A 501 -9.96 6.94 11.52
N THR A 502 -9.70 6.65 12.80
CA THR A 502 -8.44 6.09 13.30
C THR A 502 -8.74 4.86 14.17
N GLY A 503 -8.09 3.73 13.90
CA GLY A 503 -8.25 2.48 14.67
C GLY A 503 -8.38 1.24 13.79
N SER A 504 -8.17 0.05 14.36
CA SER A 504 -8.18 -1.20 13.60
C SER A 504 -9.61 -1.73 13.37
N ASN A 505 -9.83 -2.44 12.27
CA ASN A 505 -11.11 -3.06 11.89
C ASN A 505 -12.27 -2.05 11.75
N ALA A 506 -12.00 -0.80 11.37
CA ALA A 506 -13.05 0.17 11.09
C ALA A 506 -13.78 -0.16 9.78
N VAL A 507 -15.10 -0.06 9.76
CA VAL A 507 -15.91 -0.22 8.55
C VAL A 507 -16.53 1.13 8.21
N VAL A 508 -16.19 1.72 7.07
CA VAL A 508 -16.68 3.04 6.65
C VAL A 508 -17.45 2.92 5.33
N SER A 509 -18.67 3.47 5.28
CA SER A 509 -19.50 3.52 4.06
C SER A 509 -19.88 4.95 3.72
N ILE A 510 -19.61 5.40 2.50
CA ILE A 510 -19.97 6.72 1.98
C ILE A 510 -21.02 6.55 0.87
N THR A 511 -22.22 7.05 1.14
CA THR A 511 -23.29 7.22 0.14
C THR A 511 -23.55 8.67 -0.21
N GLY A 512 -22.99 9.59 0.58
CA GLY A 512 -23.03 11.04 0.37
C GLY A 512 -22.19 11.50 -0.83
N THR A 513 -22.35 12.79 -1.18
CA THR A 513 -21.64 13.41 -2.31
C THR A 513 -20.62 14.44 -1.82
N GLY A 514 -19.44 14.45 -2.43
CA GLY A 514 -18.43 15.48 -2.16
C GLY A 514 -17.68 15.31 -0.83
N ASP A 515 -17.74 14.12 -0.23
CA ASP A 515 -17.14 13.87 1.09
C ASP A 515 -15.63 13.63 1.00
N THR A 516 -14.91 14.07 2.02
CA THR A 516 -13.47 13.85 2.23
C THR A 516 -13.26 12.92 3.42
N LEU A 517 -12.64 11.77 3.19
CA LEU A 517 -12.38 10.76 4.22
C LEU A 517 -10.89 10.45 4.34
N THR A 518 -10.36 10.47 5.56
CA THR A 518 -9.06 9.89 5.90
C THR A 518 -9.27 8.72 6.86
N VAL A 519 -8.81 7.53 6.50
CA VAL A 519 -8.87 6.33 7.36
C VAL A 519 -7.47 5.84 7.68
N SER A 520 -7.21 5.55 8.95
CA SER A 520 -5.95 4.95 9.39
C SER A 520 -6.13 3.83 10.42
N GLY A 521 -5.28 2.81 10.35
CA GLY A 521 -5.35 1.60 11.19
C GLY A 521 -5.24 0.31 10.38
N SER A 522 -5.21 -0.84 11.07
CA SER A 522 -5.11 -2.14 10.39
C SER A 522 -6.49 -2.68 10.01
N ASN A 523 -6.62 -3.35 8.86
CA ASN A 523 -7.84 -4.02 8.40
C ASN A 523 -9.08 -3.10 8.31
N ALA A 524 -8.91 -1.83 7.94
CA ALA A 524 -10.07 -0.97 7.68
C ALA A 524 -10.77 -1.39 6.38
N SER A 525 -12.09 -1.26 6.31
CA SER A 525 -12.90 -1.53 5.12
C SER A 525 -13.66 -0.27 4.73
N VAL A 526 -13.38 0.30 3.56
CA VAL A 526 -14.00 1.52 3.06
C VAL A 526 -14.83 1.18 1.82
N SER A 527 -16.08 1.63 1.77
CA SER A 527 -16.93 1.58 0.58
C SER A 527 -17.42 2.98 0.25
N ALA A 528 -17.31 3.45 -0.99
CA ALA A 528 -17.82 4.75 -1.40
C ALA A 528 -18.43 4.74 -2.79
N THR A 529 -19.36 5.67 -3.05
CA THR A 529 -20.01 5.80 -4.38
C THR A 529 -19.88 7.19 -5.01
N HIS A 530 -19.67 8.27 -4.25
CA HIS A 530 -19.62 9.64 -4.79
C HIS A 530 -18.70 10.57 -3.97
N ALA A 531 -17.56 10.06 -3.51
CA ALA A 531 -16.65 10.81 -2.65
C ALA A 531 -15.84 11.86 -3.45
N ALA A 532 -15.46 12.97 -2.81
CA ALA A 532 -14.51 13.90 -3.42
C ALA A 532 -13.07 13.40 -3.28
N ALA A 533 -12.69 12.96 -2.07
CA ALA A 533 -11.35 12.51 -1.77
C ALA A 533 -11.34 11.42 -0.68
N ILE A 534 -10.58 10.34 -0.90
CA ILE A 534 -10.42 9.25 0.07
C ILE A 534 -8.94 8.97 0.26
N THR A 535 -8.47 9.01 1.51
CA THR A 535 -7.13 8.59 1.90
C THR A 535 -7.22 7.38 2.82
N VAL A 536 -6.55 6.28 2.46
CA VAL A 536 -6.43 5.09 3.29
C VAL A 536 -4.95 4.86 3.62
N SER A 537 -4.62 4.94 4.91
CA SER A 537 -3.24 4.80 5.42
C SER A 537 -3.23 3.77 6.55
N GLY A 538 -2.96 2.51 6.23
CA GLY A 538 -3.09 1.42 7.18
C GLY A 538 -2.23 0.20 6.85
N THR A 539 -2.58 -0.94 7.43
CA THR A 539 -2.02 -2.23 7.02
C THR A 539 -3.17 -3.17 6.67
N ALA A 540 -3.12 -3.83 5.52
CA ALA A 540 -4.14 -4.80 5.09
C ALA A 540 -5.57 -4.26 5.06
N SER A 541 -5.74 -2.97 4.73
CA SER A 541 -7.05 -2.33 4.59
C SER A 541 -7.64 -2.57 3.20
N SER A 542 -8.95 -2.48 3.05
CA SER A 542 -9.66 -2.57 1.77
C SER A 542 -10.43 -1.30 1.46
N ALA A 543 -10.44 -0.88 0.19
CA ALA A 543 -11.25 0.22 -0.31
C ALA A 543 -11.98 -0.21 -1.60
N THR A 544 -13.32 -0.20 -1.58
CA THR A 544 -14.17 -0.44 -2.75
C THR A 544 -14.85 0.86 -3.15
N ILE A 545 -14.37 1.50 -4.21
CA ILE A 545 -14.83 2.83 -4.60
C ILE A 545 -15.54 2.76 -5.96
N GLY A 546 -16.82 3.13 -5.96
CA GLY A 546 -17.64 3.32 -7.15
C GLY A 546 -17.90 4.80 -7.45
N GLY A 547 -18.56 5.04 -8.59
CA GLY A 547 -18.93 6.36 -9.11
C GLY A 547 -17.78 7.18 -9.68
N ASP A 548 -18.13 8.28 -10.35
CA ASP A 548 -17.22 8.99 -11.24
C ASP A 548 -16.44 10.10 -10.52
N GLY A 549 -15.18 10.32 -10.90
CA GLY A 549 -14.40 11.52 -10.52
C GLY A 549 -13.81 11.54 -9.10
N ASN A 550 -13.68 10.39 -8.44
CA ASN A 550 -13.07 10.32 -7.10
C ASN A 550 -11.54 10.57 -7.17
N ALA A 551 -10.96 11.18 -6.12
CA ALA A 551 -9.51 11.22 -5.90
C ALA A 551 -9.12 10.29 -4.73
N ILE A 552 -8.28 9.28 -4.98
CA ILE A 552 -7.96 8.24 -4.00
C ILE A 552 -6.46 8.20 -3.74
N THR A 553 -6.06 8.23 -2.46
CA THR A 553 -4.67 8.04 -2.02
C THR A 553 -4.54 6.83 -1.11
N ILE A 554 -3.65 5.90 -1.45
CA ILE A 554 -3.35 4.70 -0.67
C ILE A 554 -1.89 4.78 -0.20
N ALA A 555 -1.69 4.89 1.10
CA ALA A 555 -0.36 5.07 1.70
C ALA A 555 0.07 3.90 2.60
N GLY A 556 -0.80 2.90 2.80
CA GLY A 556 -0.56 1.78 3.70
C GLY A 556 0.14 0.57 3.08
N THR A 557 0.41 -0.45 3.90
CA THR A 557 1.09 -1.68 3.45
C THR A 557 0.10 -2.81 3.22
N SER A 558 0.21 -3.53 2.10
CA SER A 558 -0.68 -4.66 1.76
C SER A 558 -2.17 -4.31 1.66
N ASP A 559 -2.48 -3.06 1.31
CA ASP A 559 -3.87 -2.61 1.14
C ASP A 559 -4.46 -3.07 -0.20
N GLN A 560 -5.77 -3.34 -0.22
CA GLN A 560 -6.53 -3.82 -1.37
C GLN A 560 -7.46 -2.69 -1.88
N VAL A 561 -7.39 -2.34 -3.15
CA VAL A 561 -8.30 -1.35 -3.74
C VAL A 561 -9.02 -1.91 -4.95
N THR A 562 -10.33 -1.69 -4.99
CA THR A 562 -11.19 -2.00 -6.14
C THR A 562 -11.91 -0.73 -6.58
N LEU A 563 -11.76 -0.38 -7.86
CA LEU A 563 -12.38 0.78 -8.49
C LEU A 563 -13.36 0.32 -9.56
N SER A 564 -14.60 0.82 -9.52
CA SER A 564 -15.64 0.45 -10.49
C SER A 564 -16.37 1.61 -11.16
N GLY A 565 -16.04 2.86 -10.81
CA GLY A 565 -16.55 4.06 -11.49
C GLY A 565 -15.53 4.69 -12.44
N ASN A 566 -15.94 5.67 -13.24
CA ASN A 566 -15.13 6.24 -14.34
C ASN A 566 -14.33 7.47 -13.91
N ASN A 567 -13.32 7.85 -14.71
CA ASN A 567 -12.56 9.11 -14.53
C ASN A 567 -11.96 9.30 -13.12
N THR A 568 -11.62 8.21 -12.43
CA THR A 568 -11.06 8.25 -11.08
C THR A 568 -9.54 8.43 -11.14
N ALA A 569 -8.99 9.29 -10.29
CA ALA A 569 -7.54 9.47 -10.12
C ALA A 569 -7.06 8.74 -8.86
N VAL A 570 -6.10 7.82 -9.01
CA VAL A 570 -5.57 7.02 -7.90
C VAL A 570 -4.07 7.19 -7.77
N SER A 571 -3.62 7.46 -6.54
CA SER A 571 -2.21 7.51 -6.15
C SER A 571 -1.91 6.45 -5.09
N ILE A 572 -1.01 5.53 -5.39
CA ILE A 572 -0.54 4.48 -4.48
C ILE A 572 0.90 4.75 -4.12
N THR A 573 1.13 5.13 -2.86
CA THR A 573 2.46 5.39 -2.29
C THR A 573 2.89 4.31 -1.30
N GLY A 574 1.95 3.48 -0.84
CA GLY A 574 2.19 2.36 0.05
C GLY A 574 2.89 1.16 -0.61
N THR A 575 3.41 0.23 0.20
CA THR A 575 4.12 -0.97 -0.30
C THR A 575 3.21 -2.21 -0.37
N ALA A 576 3.36 -3.02 -1.40
CA ALA A 576 2.66 -4.30 -1.57
C ALA A 576 1.13 -4.20 -1.66
N ALA A 577 0.61 -3.02 -2.05
CA ALA A 577 -0.81 -2.88 -2.32
C ALA A 577 -1.23 -3.70 -3.56
N THR A 578 -2.48 -4.17 -3.59
CA THR A 578 -3.09 -4.66 -4.82
C THR A 578 -4.20 -3.73 -5.29
N LEU A 579 -4.26 -3.51 -6.61
CA LEU A 579 -5.22 -2.63 -7.25
C LEU A 579 -5.97 -3.38 -8.34
N ALA A 580 -7.29 -3.31 -8.32
CA ALA A 580 -8.16 -3.74 -9.40
C ALA A 580 -8.97 -2.55 -9.91
N VAL A 581 -8.80 -2.22 -11.19
CA VAL A 581 -9.50 -1.14 -11.89
C VAL A 581 -10.42 -1.74 -12.94
N SER A 582 -11.73 -1.49 -12.85
CA SER A 582 -12.72 -1.94 -13.84
C SER A 582 -13.59 -0.83 -14.44
N GLY A 583 -13.45 0.41 -13.95
CA GLY A 583 -14.06 1.59 -14.59
C GLY A 583 -13.37 1.98 -15.90
N SER A 584 -13.89 3.00 -16.60
CA SER A 584 -13.24 3.53 -17.82
C SER A 584 -12.55 4.88 -17.62
N ASN A 585 -11.42 5.09 -18.31
CA ASN A 585 -10.61 6.32 -18.29
C ASN A 585 -10.03 6.67 -16.90
N GLU A 586 -9.62 5.69 -16.10
CA GLU A 586 -8.93 5.95 -14.83
C GLU A 586 -7.48 6.36 -15.05
N LEU A 587 -6.99 7.19 -14.14
CA LEU A 587 -5.58 7.56 -14.06
C LEU A 587 -4.97 6.98 -12.80
N VAL A 588 -4.09 6.00 -12.96
CA VAL A 588 -3.40 5.31 -11.87
C VAL A 588 -1.94 5.75 -11.82
N THR A 589 -1.47 6.13 -10.65
CA THR A 589 -0.04 6.34 -10.36
C THR A 589 0.36 5.49 -9.16
N THR A 590 1.45 4.74 -9.27
CA THR A 590 1.92 3.89 -8.18
C THR A 590 3.44 3.83 -8.11
N SER A 591 3.98 3.75 -6.89
CA SER A 591 5.41 3.60 -6.65
C SER A 591 5.88 2.22 -6.20
N HIS A 592 5.00 1.36 -5.69
CA HIS A 592 5.35 0.00 -5.21
C HIS A 592 4.09 -0.89 -5.06
N ALA A 593 3.56 -1.44 -6.16
CA ALA A 593 2.39 -2.34 -6.09
C ALA A 593 2.82 -3.81 -6.22
N ALA A 594 2.24 -4.70 -5.41
CA ALA A 594 2.45 -6.14 -5.57
C ALA A 594 1.73 -6.68 -6.82
N ALA A 595 0.52 -6.18 -7.08
CA ALA A 595 -0.27 -6.56 -8.25
C ALA A 595 -1.22 -5.43 -8.69
N ILE A 596 -1.27 -5.15 -9.98
CA ILE A 596 -2.15 -4.16 -10.61
C ILE A 596 -2.94 -4.85 -11.72
N THR A 597 -4.25 -4.73 -11.71
CA THR A 597 -5.12 -5.17 -12.80
C THR A 597 -5.90 -3.99 -13.34
N VAL A 598 -5.77 -3.71 -14.63
CA VAL A 598 -6.51 -2.68 -15.36
C VAL A 598 -7.41 -3.38 -16.38
N SER A 599 -8.72 -3.33 -16.19
CA SER A 599 -9.68 -4.13 -16.96
C SER A 599 -10.81 -3.34 -17.65
N GLY A 600 -11.01 -2.07 -17.31
CA GLY A 600 -11.93 -1.23 -18.07
C GLY A 600 -11.24 -0.50 -19.23
N ALA A 601 -11.99 0.26 -20.02
CA ALA A 601 -11.51 0.75 -21.31
C ALA A 601 -10.87 2.15 -21.22
N GLY A 602 -9.74 2.33 -21.91
CA GLY A 602 -9.09 3.63 -22.08
C GLY A 602 -8.36 4.12 -20.82
N SER A 603 -8.00 3.23 -19.91
CA SER A 603 -7.41 3.59 -18.63
C SER A 603 -5.89 3.69 -18.74
N SER A 604 -5.29 4.60 -17.96
CA SER A 604 -3.86 4.90 -17.99
C SER A 604 -3.21 4.61 -16.64
N ALA A 605 -2.11 3.85 -16.62
CA ALA A 605 -1.33 3.60 -15.41
C ALA A 605 0.15 3.97 -15.57
N THR A 606 0.69 4.75 -14.64
CA THR A 606 2.12 4.97 -14.48
C THR A 606 2.60 4.21 -13.25
N VAL A 607 3.49 3.24 -13.47
CA VAL A 607 3.98 2.33 -12.46
C VAL A 607 5.48 2.53 -12.32
N THR A 608 5.88 2.98 -11.13
CA THR A 608 7.27 3.18 -10.73
C THR A 608 7.62 2.17 -9.62
N GLY A 609 8.91 1.94 -9.35
CA GLY A 609 9.39 0.93 -8.38
C GLY A 609 9.62 -0.44 -8.99
N ASN A 610 10.17 -1.40 -8.23
CA ASN A 610 10.66 -2.69 -8.76
C ASN A 610 9.72 -3.86 -8.40
N GLY A 611 9.68 -4.90 -9.24
CA GLY A 611 9.01 -6.17 -8.93
C GLY A 611 7.50 -6.16 -9.04
N ASN A 612 6.93 -5.25 -9.85
CA ASN A 612 5.49 -5.10 -9.98
C ASN A 612 4.90 -6.20 -10.89
N THR A 613 3.73 -6.73 -10.55
CA THR A 613 2.93 -7.56 -11.46
C THR A 613 1.79 -6.72 -12.05
N VAL A 614 1.73 -6.56 -13.37
CA VAL A 614 0.74 -5.73 -14.07
C VAL A 614 -0.06 -6.57 -15.06
N SER A 615 -1.38 -6.51 -14.99
CA SER A 615 -2.31 -7.20 -15.90
C SER A 615 -3.19 -6.17 -16.59
N ILE A 616 -3.14 -6.12 -17.91
CA ILE A 616 -3.90 -5.20 -18.77
C ILE A 616 -4.90 -6.03 -19.58
N THR A 617 -6.16 -5.99 -19.20
CA THR A 617 -7.22 -6.76 -19.86
C THR A 617 -8.25 -5.89 -20.57
N GLY A 618 -8.26 -4.58 -20.29
CA GLY A 618 -9.14 -3.61 -20.93
C GLY A 618 -8.65 -3.17 -22.31
N SER A 619 -9.57 -2.67 -23.13
CA SER A 619 -9.26 -2.22 -24.48
C SER A 619 -8.73 -0.78 -24.50
N SER A 620 -7.73 -0.50 -25.34
CA SER A 620 -7.11 0.84 -25.50
C SER A 620 -6.45 1.41 -24.24
N ASP A 621 -6.05 0.54 -23.32
CA ASP A 621 -5.36 0.93 -22.08
C ASP A 621 -3.90 1.31 -22.35
N GLN A 622 -3.36 2.19 -21.51
CA GLN A 622 -1.96 2.63 -21.58
C GLN A 622 -1.25 2.36 -20.25
N VAL A 623 -0.12 1.66 -20.29
CA VAL A 623 0.72 1.48 -19.10
C VAL A 623 2.13 1.95 -19.39
N THR A 624 2.67 2.76 -18.49
CA THR A 624 4.08 3.18 -18.49
C THR A 624 4.79 2.59 -17.27
N LEU A 625 5.93 1.93 -17.50
CA LEU A 625 6.80 1.36 -16.47
C LEU A 625 8.16 2.07 -16.44
N THR A 626 8.69 2.29 -15.24
CA THR A 626 10.05 2.80 -14.99
C THR A 626 10.86 1.89 -14.04
N GLY A 627 10.35 0.70 -13.75
CA GLY A 627 10.84 -0.24 -12.74
C GLY A 627 11.71 -1.36 -13.29
N THR A 628 12.45 -2.06 -12.40
CA THR A 628 13.14 -3.31 -12.76
C THR A 628 12.40 -4.54 -12.23
N SER A 629 12.52 -5.67 -12.94
CA SER A 629 11.94 -6.97 -12.57
C SER A 629 10.40 -6.98 -12.59
N ASP A 630 9.80 -6.19 -13.46
CA ASP A 630 8.35 -6.14 -13.62
C ASP A 630 7.85 -7.30 -14.50
N SER A 631 6.66 -7.81 -14.20
CA SER A 631 5.96 -8.84 -14.97
C SER A 631 4.65 -8.26 -15.51
N VAL A 632 4.48 -8.28 -16.83
CA VAL A 632 3.34 -7.68 -17.53
C VAL A 632 2.58 -8.72 -18.33
N SER A 633 1.27 -8.77 -18.17
CA SER A 633 0.36 -9.56 -19.00
C SER A 633 -0.61 -8.64 -19.73
N ILE A 634 -0.75 -8.81 -21.04
CA ILE A 634 -1.64 -8.01 -21.89
C ILE A 634 -2.61 -8.93 -22.63
N THR A 635 -3.90 -8.82 -22.34
CA THR A 635 -4.97 -9.53 -23.06
C THR A 635 -5.98 -8.60 -23.71
N GLY A 636 -5.97 -7.31 -23.33
CA GLY A 636 -6.84 -6.29 -23.89
C GLY A 636 -6.46 -5.89 -25.31
N ALA A 637 -7.47 -5.67 -26.17
CA ALA A 637 -7.26 -5.22 -27.55
C ALA A 637 -6.76 -3.78 -27.61
N SER A 638 -5.79 -3.49 -28.48
CA SER A 638 -5.20 -2.15 -28.67
C SER A 638 -4.54 -1.56 -27.42
N ALA A 639 -4.17 -2.39 -26.45
CA ALA A 639 -3.41 -1.94 -25.29
C ALA A 639 -1.99 -1.53 -25.70
N THR A 640 -1.48 -0.49 -25.02
CA THR A 640 -0.14 0.05 -25.23
C THR A 640 0.69 -0.08 -23.96
N LEU A 641 1.95 -0.51 -24.12
CA LEU A 641 2.93 -0.60 -23.04
C LEU A 641 4.14 0.26 -23.38
N ALA A 642 4.55 1.15 -22.48
CA ALA A 642 5.77 1.94 -22.59
C ALA A 642 6.75 1.57 -21.47
N LEU A 643 7.96 1.15 -21.83
CA LEU A 643 9.08 0.95 -20.91
C LEU A 643 10.03 2.14 -21.07
N SER A 644 10.25 2.92 -20.01
CA SER A 644 11.08 4.14 -20.06
C SER A 644 12.42 4.01 -19.32
N SER A 645 12.53 3.03 -18.43
CA SER A 645 13.76 2.57 -17.78
C SER A 645 13.49 1.25 -17.07
N GLY A 646 14.46 0.33 -17.09
CA GLY A 646 14.41 -0.91 -16.32
C GLY A 646 14.15 -2.18 -17.14
N SER A 647 13.61 -3.21 -16.47
CA SER A 647 13.53 -4.58 -17.01
C SER A 647 12.15 -5.17 -16.84
N ALA A 648 11.54 -5.67 -17.93
CA ALA A 648 10.21 -6.25 -17.90
C ALA A 648 10.10 -7.58 -18.67
N SER A 649 9.30 -8.51 -18.15
CA SER A 649 8.82 -9.69 -18.88
C SER A 649 7.39 -9.43 -19.33
N VAL A 650 7.12 -9.48 -20.64
CA VAL A 650 5.83 -9.15 -21.25
C VAL A 650 5.25 -10.39 -21.93
N VAL A 651 4.04 -10.76 -21.55
CA VAL A 651 3.26 -11.85 -22.17
C VAL A 651 1.99 -11.25 -22.77
N THR A 652 1.75 -11.48 -24.05
CA THR A 652 0.54 -11.02 -24.73
C THR A 652 -0.30 -12.21 -25.21
N ALA A 653 -1.63 -12.10 -25.09
CA ALA A 653 -2.57 -13.08 -25.66
C ALA A 653 -3.17 -12.60 -27.00
N SER A 654 -2.97 -11.33 -27.34
CA SER A 654 -3.40 -10.67 -28.56
C SER A 654 -2.33 -9.66 -28.99
N ALA A 655 -2.36 -9.23 -30.25
CA ALA A 655 -1.44 -8.24 -30.78
C ALA A 655 -1.47 -6.94 -29.94
N ALA A 656 -0.33 -6.57 -29.38
CA ALA A 656 -0.15 -5.35 -28.59
C ALA A 656 0.89 -4.42 -29.21
N ALA A 657 0.77 -3.12 -28.92
CA ALA A 657 1.79 -2.13 -29.25
C ALA A 657 2.69 -1.89 -28.04
N ILE A 658 3.98 -2.18 -28.18
CA ILE A 658 4.97 -2.09 -27.09
C ILE A 658 6.06 -1.10 -27.52
N THR A 659 6.29 -0.07 -26.72
CA THR A 659 7.38 0.89 -26.92
C THR A 659 8.42 0.71 -25.84
N ILE A 660 9.68 0.59 -26.23
CA ILE A 660 10.84 0.49 -25.35
C ILE A 660 11.71 1.72 -25.62
N ALA A 661 11.98 2.49 -24.58
CA ALA A 661 12.70 3.75 -24.64
C ALA A 661 13.66 3.87 -23.45
N GLY A 662 14.38 5.00 -23.40
CA GLY A 662 15.30 5.33 -22.32
C GLY A 662 16.74 4.96 -22.64
N THR A 663 17.45 4.46 -21.63
CA THR A 663 18.84 4.00 -21.77
C THR A 663 19.00 2.67 -21.03
N GLY A 664 19.41 1.60 -21.71
CA GLY A 664 19.71 0.32 -21.06
C GLY A 664 18.49 -0.49 -20.61
N SER A 665 17.31 -0.25 -21.20
CA SER A 665 16.10 -1.01 -20.87
C SER A 665 16.18 -2.45 -21.41
N SER A 666 15.62 -3.43 -20.70
CA SER A 666 15.59 -4.82 -21.17
C SER A 666 14.19 -5.41 -21.18
N ALA A 667 13.78 -6.09 -22.26
CA ALA A 667 12.46 -6.69 -22.34
C ALA A 667 12.47 -8.08 -22.98
N THR A 668 11.68 -9.00 -22.43
CA THR A 668 11.33 -10.26 -23.11
C THR A 668 9.85 -10.22 -23.46
N ILE A 669 9.52 -10.28 -24.74
CA ILE A 669 8.17 -10.15 -25.28
C ILE A 669 7.75 -11.49 -25.87
N SER A 670 6.62 -12.03 -25.41
CA SER A 670 6.03 -13.26 -25.91
C SER A 670 4.57 -13.03 -26.32
N GLY A 671 4.06 -13.85 -27.24
CA GLY A 671 2.74 -13.69 -27.86
C GLY A 671 2.82 -13.22 -29.31
N ASP A 672 1.87 -13.65 -30.13
CA ASP A 672 1.92 -13.46 -31.59
C ASP A 672 1.40 -12.07 -32.02
N GLY A 673 1.94 -11.53 -33.11
CA GLY A 673 1.43 -10.32 -33.78
C GLY A 673 1.78 -8.99 -33.11
N ASN A 674 2.74 -8.97 -32.19
CA ASN A 674 3.12 -7.76 -31.45
C ASN A 674 3.83 -6.73 -32.34
N SER A 675 3.52 -5.44 -32.15
CA SER A 675 4.27 -4.32 -32.73
C SER A 675 5.19 -3.74 -31.68
N VAL A 676 6.51 -3.83 -31.87
CA VAL A 676 7.54 -3.44 -30.90
C VAL A 676 8.37 -2.29 -31.46
N ALA A 677 8.31 -1.12 -30.83
CA ALA A 677 9.14 0.03 -31.18
C ALA A 677 10.27 0.20 -30.15
N ILE A 678 11.52 0.13 -30.59
CA ILE A 678 12.73 0.35 -29.77
C ILE A 678 13.30 1.71 -30.16
N THR A 679 13.30 2.65 -29.22
CA THR A 679 13.53 4.09 -29.47
C THR A 679 14.59 4.71 -28.58
N GLY A 680 15.11 3.97 -27.60
CA GLY A 680 16.08 4.48 -26.63
C GLY A 680 17.53 4.29 -27.09
N THR A 681 18.43 3.94 -26.17
CA THR A 681 19.80 3.58 -26.51
C THR A 681 20.30 2.44 -25.63
N SER A 682 21.05 1.50 -26.20
CA SER A 682 21.60 0.33 -25.50
C SER A 682 20.53 -0.58 -24.90
N GLU A 683 19.36 -0.67 -25.54
CA GLU A 683 18.30 -1.59 -25.13
C GLU A 683 18.67 -3.06 -25.41
N GLN A 684 18.12 -3.97 -24.60
CA GLN A 684 18.27 -5.42 -24.77
C GLN A 684 16.89 -6.08 -24.89
N VAL A 685 16.48 -6.45 -26.09
CA VAL A 685 15.12 -6.92 -26.36
C VAL A 685 15.13 -8.32 -26.96
N THR A 686 14.35 -9.22 -26.37
CA THR A 686 14.05 -10.54 -26.93
C THR A 686 12.57 -10.60 -27.33
N VAL A 687 12.27 -10.96 -28.57
CA VAL A 687 10.90 -11.16 -29.06
C VAL A 687 10.73 -12.61 -29.46
N ALA A 688 9.84 -13.32 -28.76
CA ALA A 688 9.70 -14.77 -28.86
C ALA A 688 8.40 -15.23 -29.53
N GLY A 689 7.40 -14.36 -29.67
CA GLY A 689 6.17 -14.69 -30.38
C GLY A 689 6.30 -14.50 -31.88
N ASN A 690 5.42 -15.14 -32.66
CA ASN A 690 5.46 -15.13 -34.12
C ASN A 690 4.83 -13.86 -34.70
N ASN A 691 5.15 -13.55 -35.96
CA ASN A 691 4.55 -12.43 -36.70
C ASN A 691 4.72 -11.07 -36.02
N ALA A 692 5.78 -10.87 -35.25
CA ALA A 692 6.08 -9.58 -34.64
C ALA A 692 6.57 -8.57 -35.68
N ALA A 693 6.24 -7.30 -35.49
CA ALA A 693 6.79 -6.19 -36.26
C ALA A 693 7.64 -5.31 -35.35
N VAL A 694 8.95 -5.36 -35.52
CA VAL A 694 9.94 -4.66 -34.69
C VAL A 694 10.53 -3.48 -35.47
N THR A 695 10.49 -2.29 -34.89
CA THR A 695 11.14 -1.09 -35.45
C THR A 695 12.16 -0.56 -34.47
N ILE A 696 13.41 -0.41 -34.91
CA ILE A 696 14.52 0.14 -34.12
C ILE A 696 14.91 1.51 -34.68
N THR A 697 14.81 2.53 -33.84
CA THR A 697 15.29 3.90 -34.11
C THR A 697 16.32 4.36 -33.09
N GLY A 698 16.44 3.61 -31.98
CA GLY A 698 17.42 3.80 -30.93
C GLY A 698 18.83 3.36 -31.31
N GLY A 699 19.84 3.80 -30.54
CA GLY A 699 21.27 3.59 -30.83
C GLY A 699 21.91 2.50 -29.98
N ASN A 700 22.72 1.62 -30.58
CA ASN A 700 23.47 0.53 -29.91
C ASN A 700 22.60 -0.55 -29.25
N ASP A 701 21.43 -0.84 -29.83
CA ASP A 701 20.48 -1.79 -29.26
C ASP A 701 20.81 -3.24 -29.64
N THR A 702 20.44 -4.19 -28.78
CA THR A 702 20.51 -5.63 -29.03
C THR A 702 19.11 -6.20 -29.17
N LEU A 703 18.81 -6.82 -30.32
CA LEU A 703 17.56 -7.51 -30.60
C LEU A 703 17.82 -9.00 -30.84
N VAL A 704 17.06 -9.86 -30.16
CA VAL A 704 17.01 -11.30 -30.42
C VAL A 704 15.58 -11.69 -30.79
N LEU A 705 15.39 -12.16 -32.03
CA LEU A 705 14.13 -12.74 -32.49
C LEU A 705 14.20 -14.26 -32.39
N THR A 706 13.27 -14.88 -31.68
CA THR A 706 13.12 -16.35 -31.66
C THR A 706 11.77 -16.80 -32.25
N GLY A 707 10.85 -15.87 -32.51
CA GLY A 707 9.57 -16.12 -33.17
C GLY A 707 9.73 -16.30 -34.69
N SER A 708 8.73 -16.94 -35.32
CA SER A 708 8.73 -17.15 -36.77
C SER A 708 7.98 -16.03 -37.51
N ASN A 709 8.38 -15.74 -38.75
CA ASN A 709 7.78 -14.72 -39.63
C ASN A 709 7.78 -13.31 -39.03
N ASP A 710 8.82 -12.98 -38.26
CA ASP A 710 8.98 -11.64 -37.68
C ASP A 710 9.52 -10.67 -38.72
N THR A 711 9.17 -9.39 -38.60
CA THR A 711 9.67 -8.30 -39.46
C THR A 711 10.47 -7.31 -38.64
N VAL A 712 11.67 -6.95 -39.08
CA VAL A 712 12.52 -5.95 -38.43
C VAL A 712 12.80 -4.81 -39.40
N THR A 713 12.68 -3.58 -38.92
CA THR A 713 13.18 -2.39 -39.60
C THR A 713 14.10 -1.63 -38.67
N THR A 714 15.33 -1.34 -39.08
CA THR A 714 16.25 -0.50 -38.30
C THR A 714 16.91 0.54 -39.18
N SER A 715 17.21 1.70 -38.60
CA SER A 715 17.95 2.81 -39.22
C SER A 715 19.21 3.18 -38.43
N SER A 716 19.63 2.31 -37.52
CA SER A 716 20.66 2.58 -36.52
C SER A 716 21.54 1.35 -36.27
N GLY A 717 22.77 1.59 -35.81
CA GLY A 717 23.72 0.56 -35.40
C GLY A 717 23.18 -0.27 -34.24
N ALA A 718 22.82 -1.51 -34.54
CA ALA A 718 22.20 -2.48 -33.65
C ALA A 718 22.81 -3.87 -33.87
N ALA A 719 22.85 -4.68 -32.82
CA ALA A 719 23.16 -6.09 -32.86
C ALA A 719 21.86 -6.88 -33.00
N ILE A 720 21.65 -7.57 -34.13
CA ILE A 720 20.39 -8.26 -34.44
C ILE A 720 20.66 -9.75 -34.64
N THR A 721 20.04 -10.59 -33.82
CA THR A 721 20.03 -12.05 -33.98
C THR A 721 18.64 -12.52 -34.41
N VAL A 722 18.56 -13.20 -35.55
CA VAL A 722 17.33 -13.79 -36.11
C VAL A 722 17.39 -15.30 -36.00
N SER A 723 16.67 -15.90 -35.04
CA SER A 723 16.72 -17.35 -34.77
C SER A 723 15.46 -18.10 -35.18
N GLY A 724 14.31 -17.44 -35.27
CA GLY A 724 13.09 -18.08 -35.74
C GLY A 724 12.96 -18.04 -37.26
N ALA A 725 12.13 -18.92 -37.83
CA ALA A 725 12.11 -19.17 -39.27
C ALA A 725 11.22 -18.19 -40.06
N GLY A 726 11.59 -17.89 -41.30
CA GLY A 726 10.81 -17.09 -42.24
C GLY A 726 10.76 -15.59 -41.92
N SER A 727 11.67 -15.11 -41.08
CA SER A 727 11.72 -13.72 -40.63
C SER A 727 12.37 -12.83 -41.69
N SER A 728 12.01 -11.55 -41.72
CA SER A 728 12.53 -10.57 -42.67
C SER A 728 13.08 -9.34 -41.95
N ALA A 729 14.29 -8.90 -42.28
CA ALA A 729 14.88 -7.68 -41.72
C ALA A 729 15.31 -6.70 -42.82
N VAL A 730 15.00 -5.42 -42.63
CA VAL A 730 15.49 -4.30 -43.45
C VAL A 730 16.33 -3.39 -42.56
N ILE A 731 17.60 -3.24 -42.91
CA ILE A 731 18.64 -2.60 -42.08
C ILE A 731 19.28 -1.48 -42.90
N ASP A 732 18.95 -0.24 -42.57
CA ASP A 732 19.43 0.97 -43.29
C ASP A 732 20.53 1.75 -42.54
N GLY A 733 20.82 1.36 -41.30
CA GLY A 733 21.90 1.97 -40.50
C GLY A 733 23.29 1.44 -40.88
N ASP A 734 24.33 2.22 -40.54
CA ASP A 734 25.73 1.78 -40.68
C ASP A 734 26.20 0.98 -39.45
N GLY A 735 27.12 0.03 -39.67
CA GLY A 735 27.88 -0.66 -38.61
C GLY A 735 27.08 -1.69 -37.82
N ASN A 736 26.07 -2.31 -38.43
CA ASN A 736 25.23 -3.33 -37.81
C ASN A 736 25.95 -4.69 -37.73
N ALA A 737 25.70 -5.41 -36.64
CA ALA A 737 26.14 -6.80 -36.49
C ALA A 737 24.92 -7.71 -36.57
N VAL A 738 24.83 -8.52 -37.63
CA VAL A 738 23.65 -9.34 -37.93
C VAL A 738 24.02 -10.82 -37.86
N ALA A 739 23.21 -11.62 -37.17
CA ALA A 739 23.33 -13.07 -37.11
C ALA A 739 22.02 -13.73 -37.55
N ILE A 740 22.07 -14.59 -38.57
CA ILE A 740 20.94 -15.40 -39.03
C ILE A 740 21.16 -16.85 -38.61
N VAL A 741 20.36 -17.32 -37.66
CA VAL A 741 20.42 -18.68 -37.11
C VAL A 741 19.20 -19.51 -37.54
N GLY A 742 18.07 -18.84 -37.84
CA GLY A 742 16.82 -19.46 -38.28
C GLY A 742 16.84 -19.96 -39.71
N ALA A 743 15.72 -20.54 -40.15
CA ALA A 743 15.59 -21.07 -41.51
C ALA A 743 14.74 -20.16 -42.39
N SER A 744 15.10 -20.00 -43.67
CA SER A 744 14.36 -19.23 -44.68
C SER A 744 14.20 -17.74 -44.35
N ASP A 745 15.16 -17.17 -43.62
CA ASP A 745 15.14 -15.75 -43.23
C ASP A 745 15.68 -14.86 -44.36
N THR A 746 15.11 -13.67 -44.51
CA THR A 746 15.54 -12.68 -45.50
C THR A 746 16.11 -11.44 -44.80
N VAL A 747 17.31 -11.00 -45.14
CA VAL A 747 17.90 -9.76 -44.61
C VAL A 747 18.30 -8.86 -45.78
N THR A 748 17.84 -7.61 -45.74
CA THR A 748 18.24 -6.55 -46.66
C THR A 748 19.08 -5.53 -45.90
N LEU A 749 20.32 -5.30 -46.34
CA LEU A 749 21.25 -4.34 -45.74
C LEU A 749 21.57 -3.22 -46.74
N THR A 750 21.24 -1.98 -46.40
CA THR A 750 21.52 -0.79 -47.25
C THR A 750 22.62 0.11 -46.67
N GLY A 751 22.96 -0.07 -45.39
CA GLY A 751 24.06 0.64 -44.74
C GLY A 751 25.45 0.19 -45.15
N THR A 752 26.46 0.82 -44.57
CA THR A 752 27.88 0.52 -44.77
C THR A 752 28.53 0.00 -43.49
N GLY A 753 29.58 -0.82 -43.62
CA GLY A 753 30.34 -1.32 -42.46
C GLY A 753 29.64 -2.41 -41.65
N ASP A 754 28.58 -3.02 -42.20
CA ASP A 754 27.86 -4.12 -41.58
C ASP A 754 28.68 -5.42 -41.59
N SER A 755 28.38 -6.31 -40.66
CA SER A 755 28.93 -7.67 -40.63
C SER A 755 27.79 -8.67 -40.50
N LEU A 756 27.87 -9.77 -41.26
CA LEU A 756 26.85 -10.82 -41.28
C LEU A 756 27.45 -12.19 -40.94
N VAL A 757 26.82 -12.89 -40.01
CA VAL A 757 27.06 -14.30 -39.75
C VAL A 757 25.80 -15.10 -40.06
N VAL A 758 25.92 -16.19 -40.81
CA VAL A 758 24.81 -17.10 -41.09
C VAL A 758 25.17 -18.49 -40.58
N SER A 759 24.32 -19.05 -39.72
CA SER A 759 24.36 -20.45 -39.31
C SER A 759 23.05 -21.20 -39.52
N GLY A 760 22.04 -20.50 -40.05
CA GLY A 760 20.77 -21.06 -40.47
C GLY A 760 20.77 -21.64 -41.90
N SER A 761 19.61 -22.12 -42.35
CA SER A 761 19.43 -22.67 -43.71
C SER A 761 18.52 -21.79 -44.56
N ASN A 762 18.77 -21.73 -45.86
CA ASN A 762 18.01 -20.99 -46.87
C ASN A 762 17.89 -19.48 -46.58
N ALA A 763 18.93 -18.87 -46.00
CA ALA A 763 18.96 -17.43 -45.81
C ALA A 763 19.01 -16.69 -47.16
N ILE A 764 18.32 -15.57 -47.27
CA ILE A 764 18.40 -14.66 -48.42
C ILE A 764 18.97 -13.34 -47.92
N VAL A 765 20.08 -12.90 -48.51
CA VAL A 765 20.79 -11.69 -48.12
C VAL A 765 20.86 -10.77 -49.32
N ASN A 766 20.27 -9.58 -49.21
CA ASN A 766 20.34 -8.54 -50.24
C ASN A 766 21.11 -7.35 -49.68
N ALA A 767 22.34 -7.14 -50.12
CA ALA A 767 23.15 -6.02 -49.65
C ALA A 767 23.46 -5.06 -50.82
N SER A 768 23.32 -3.75 -50.59
CA SER A 768 23.70 -2.75 -51.61
C SER A 768 25.15 -2.29 -51.53
N SER A 769 25.82 -2.58 -50.41
CA SER A 769 27.20 -2.24 -50.12
C SER A 769 28.03 -3.50 -49.88
N ALA A 770 29.34 -3.42 -50.12
CA ALA A 770 30.27 -4.50 -49.79
C ALA A 770 30.12 -4.95 -48.33
N LEU A 771 30.10 -6.27 -48.10
CA LEU A 771 29.74 -6.89 -46.82
C LEU A 771 30.77 -7.96 -46.47
N ALA A 772 31.15 -8.05 -45.19
CA ALA A 772 31.85 -9.21 -44.67
C ALA A 772 30.82 -10.26 -44.23
N VAL A 773 30.80 -11.41 -44.91
CA VAL A 773 29.86 -12.50 -44.65
C VAL A 773 30.62 -13.74 -44.19
N THR A 774 30.24 -14.31 -43.05
CA THR A 774 30.73 -15.61 -42.59
C THR A 774 29.58 -16.60 -42.52
N ILE A 775 29.70 -17.72 -43.22
CA ILE A 775 28.79 -18.85 -43.15
C ILE A 775 29.45 -19.93 -42.28
N THR A 776 28.74 -20.40 -41.26
CA THR A 776 29.28 -21.34 -40.26
C THR A 776 28.20 -22.29 -39.76
N GLY A 777 28.58 -23.44 -39.23
CA GLY A 777 27.63 -24.43 -38.71
C GLY A 777 27.71 -25.73 -39.49
N ALA A 778 26.57 -26.41 -39.61
CA ALA A 778 26.44 -27.63 -40.38
C ALA A 778 25.20 -27.54 -41.27
N ALA A 779 25.39 -27.73 -42.57
CA ALA A 779 24.36 -27.60 -43.59
C ALA A 779 23.67 -26.22 -43.60
N SER A 780 24.42 -25.18 -43.28
CA SER A 780 23.95 -23.79 -43.34
C SER A 780 23.93 -23.33 -44.79
N SER A 781 22.94 -22.52 -45.19
CA SER A 781 22.86 -22.09 -46.58
C SER A 781 22.35 -20.67 -46.76
N ALA A 782 22.91 -19.97 -47.75
CA ALA A 782 22.60 -18.58 -48.04
C ALA A 782 22.63 -18.27 -49.54
N THR A 783 21.69 -17.47 -50.00
CA THR A 783 21.77 -16.75 -51.28
C THR A 783 22.13 -15.30 -50.98
N ILE A 784 23.25 -14.82 -51.53
CA ILE A 784 23.78 -13.48 -51.29
C ILE A 784 23.74 -12.71 -52.62
N GLY A 785 23.08 -11.56 -52.61
CA GLY A 785 23.05 -10.62 -53.72
C GLY A 785 23.65 -9.27 -53.34
N GLY A 786 24.20 -8.58 -54.34
CA GLY A 786 25.02 -7.37 -54.17
C GLY A 786 26.45 -7.62 -54.64
N ASP A 787 27.21 -6.55 -54.85
CA ASP A 787 28.54 -6.59 -55.44
C ASP A 787 29.65 -6.38 -54.39
N GLY A 788 30.80 -7.02 -54.58
CA GLY A 788 32.04 -6.76 -53.83
C GLY A 788 32.06 -7.33 -52.41
N HIS A 789 31.30 -8.39 -52.13
CA HIS A 789 31.27 -9.04 -50.82
C HIS A 789 32.51 -9.89 -50.55
N ALA A 790 32.94 -9.93 -49.29
CA ALA A 790 33.94 -10.87 -48.80
C ALA A 790 33.25 -12.01 -48.05
N VAL A 791 33.16 -13.17 -48.68
CA VAL A 791 32.40 -14.32 -48.18
C VAL A 791 33.34 -15.43 -47.73
N THR A 792 33.23 -15.82 -46.47
CA THR A 792 33.95 -16.97 -45.89
C THR A 792 32.97 -18.08 -45.55
N ILE A 793 33.20 -19.29 -46.04
CA ILE A 793 32.37 -20.49 -45.78
C ILE A 793 33.20 -21.45 -44.93
N ASN A 794 32.88 -21.59 -43.64
CA ASN A 794 33.67 -22.35 -42.68
C ASN A 794 32.95 -23.58 -42.10
N GLY A 795 31.63 -23.69 -42.25
CA GLY A 795 30.88 -24.83 -41.74
C GLY A 795 30.90 -26.05 -42.66
N THR A 796 30.47 -27.19 -42.12
CA THR A 796 30.46 -28.47 -42.84
C THR A 796 29.20 -28.62 -43.67
N SER A 797 29.32 -28.99 -44.94
CA SER A 797 28.17 -29.14 -45.86
C SER A 797 27.38 -27.85 -46.09
N ASP A 798 27.98 -26.69 -45.86
CA ASP A 798 27.33 -25.41 -46.07
C ASP A 798 27.18 -25.09 -47.57
N ALA A 799 26.16 -24.32 -47.95
CA ALA A 799 25.85 -24.02 -49.35
C ALA A 799 25.61 -22.54 -49.59
N VAL A 800 26.39 -21.93 -50.49
CA VAL A 800 26.27 -20.50 -50.82
C VAL A 800 26.05 -20.30 -52.31
N THR A 801 25.09 -19.44 -52.65
CA THR A 801 24.92 -18.91 -54.01
C THR A 801 25.14 -17.41 -54.01
N LEU A 802 26.02 -16.92 -54.87
CA LEU A 802 26.37 -15.51 -55.05
C LEU A 802 25.93 -15.05 -56.44
N SER A 803 25.22 -13.93 -56.47
CA SER A 803 24.61 -13.41 -57.71
C SER A 803 25.18 -12.07 -58.19
N GLY A 804 25.96 -11.37 -57.37
CA GLY A 804 26.59 -10.12 -57.76
C GLY A 804 28.02 -10.30 -58.28
N ALA A 805 28.64 -9.15 -58.58
CA ALA A 805 29.94 -9.06 -59.22
C ALA A 805 31.06 -8.69 -58.23
N GLY A 806 32.27 -9.18 -58.49
CA GLY A 806 33.47 -8.76 -57.77
C GLY A 806 33.62 -9.34 -56.37
N ASP A 807 32.89 -10.41 -56.04
CA ASP A 807 32.94 -11.06 -54.74
C ASP A 807 34.26 -11.84 -54.54
N THR A 808 34.82 -11.78 -53.33
CA THR A 808 35.93 -12.64 -52.92
C THR A 808 35.40 -13.75 -52.03
N VAL A 809 35.56 -15.01 -52.47
CA VAL A 809 35.04 -16.19 -51.76
C VAL A 809 36.20 -17.01 -51.21
N THR A 810 36.12 -17.37 -49.93
CA THR A 810 37.02 -18.33 -49.28
C THR A 810 36.23 -19.47 -48.67
N VAL A 811 36.52 -20.71 -49.06
CA VAL A 811 35.88 -21.93 -48.57
C VAL A 811 36.89 -22.72 -47.75
N THR A 812 36.66 -22.83 -46.43
CA THR A 812 37.50 -23.60 -45.50
C THR A 812 36.76 -24.80 -44.92
N GLY A 813 35.42 -24.79 -44.96
CA GLY A 813 34.58 -25.88 -44.46
C GLY A 813 34.62 -27.13 -45.35
N SER A 814 34.52 -28.32 -44.73
CA SER A 814 34.47 -29.59 -45.46
C SER A 814 33.12 -29.79 -46.16
N SER A 815 33.14 -30.36 -47.37
CA SER A 815 31.95 -30.64 -48.18
C SER A 815 31.06 -29.42 -48.46
N ALA A 816 31.62 -28.21 -48.38
CA ALA A 816 30.90 -26.98 -48.67
C ALA A 816 30.65 -26.84 -50.17
N THR A 817 29.59 -26.13 -50.54
CA THR A 817 29.21 -25.88 -51.92
C THR A 817 29.10 -24.39 -52.17
N VAL A 818 29.71 -23.91 -53.25
CA VAL A 818 29.58 -22.51 -53.67
C VAL A 818 29.26 -22.40 -55.15
N SER A 819 28.33 -21.50 -55.47
CA SER A 819 27.97 -21.17 -56.85
C SER A 819 28.06 -19.66 -57.04
N THR A 820 28.85 -19.19 -58.00
CA THR A 820 29.07 -17.77 -58.27
C THR A 820 28.85 -17.43 -59.75
N THR A 821 28.16 -16.32 -60.01
CA THR A 821 27.94 -15.82 -61.37
C THR A 821 28.98 -14.80 -61.84
N SER A 822 29.69 -14.12 -60.92
CA SER A 822 30.76 -13.17 -61.24
C SER A 822 31.66 -12.89 -60.02
N ALA A 823 32.55 -13.81 -59.67
CA ALA A 823 33.47 -13.59 -58.54
C ALA A 823 34.66 -12.73 -58.99
N ALA A 824 35.38 -12.06 -58.08
CA ALA A 824 36.73 -11.59 -58.37
C ALA A 824 37.75 -12.72 -58.13
N SER A 825 37.53 -13.50 -57.07
CA SER A 825 38.38 -14.64 -56.72
C SER A 825 37.64 -15.69 -55.89
N VAL A 826 37.93 -16.96 -56.14
CA VAL A 826 37.41 -18.10 -55.35
C VAL A 826 38.59 -18.93 -54.85
N THR A 827 38.72 -19.04 -53.53
CA THR A 827 39.73 -19.89 -52.88
C THR A 827 39.06 -21.02 -52.13
N VAL A 828 39.42 -22.27 -52.42
CA VAL A 828 38.89 -23.47 -51.76
C VAL A 828 40.04 -24.19 -51.05
N THR A 829 39.90 -24.39 -49.75
CA THR A 829 40.89 -25.04 -48.87
C THR A 829 40.28 -26.12 -47.99
N GLY A 830 38.95 -26.19 -47.93
CA GLY A 830 38.22 -27.27 -47.26
C GLY A 830 38.27 -28.56 -48.08
N THR A 831 38.00 -29.70 -47.47
CA THR A 831 38.05 -31.01 -48.13
C THR A 831 36.70 -31.42 -48.71
N GLY A 832 36.65 -31.99 -49.91
CA GLY A 832 35.43 -32.56 -50.48
C GLY A 832 34.38 -31.54 -50.92
N SER A 833 34.79 -30.28 -51.09
CA SER A 833 33.96 -29.14 -51.42
C SER A 833 33.59 -29.13 -52.91
N SER A 834 32.62 -28.30 -53.30
CA SER A 834 32.30 -28.08 -54.71
C SER A 834 32.14 -26.61 -55.03
N ALA A 835 32.66 -26.20 -56.19
CA ALA A 835 32.56 -24.82 -56.67
C ALA A 835 32.08 -24.79 -58.11
N ALA A 836 31.02 -24.03 -58.39
CA ALA A 836 30.51 -23.75 -59.73
C ALA A 836 30.71 -22.25 -60.03
N ILE A 837 31.57 -21.94 -61.01
CA ILE A 837 32.05 -20.58 -61.27
C ILE A 837 31.76 -20.24 -62.72
N SER A 838 30.97 -19.19 -62.95
CA SER A 838 30.52 -18.79 -64.30
C SER A 838 30.90 -17.38 -64.69
N GLY A 839 31.58 -16.64 -63.82
CA GLY A 839 32.11 -15.30 -64.10
C GLY A 839 33.34 -15.33 -65.00
N ASP A 840 33.49 -14.30 -65.83
CA ASP A 840 34.66 -14.14 -66.70
C ASP A 840 35.82 -13.45 -65.95
N GLY A 841 37.04 -13.96 -66.09
CA GLY A 841 38.27 -13.31 -65.60
C GLY A 841 38.59 -13.57 -64.12
N ASP A 842 37.99 -14.61 -63.55
CA ASP A 842 38.10 -14.93 -62.13
C ASP A 842 39.46 -15.59 -61.80
N THR A 843 39.99 -15.33 -60.60
CA THR A 843 41.14 -16.07 -60.05
C THR A 843 40.68 -17.19 -59.11
N ILE A 844 41.01 -18.43 -59.43
CA ILE A 844 40.50 -19.62 -58.75
C ILE A 844 41.69 -20.40 -58.17
N ALA A 845 41.70 -20.64 -56.86
CA ALA A 845 42.75 -21.37 -56.16
C ALA A 845 42.16 -22.49 -55.31
N ILE A 846 42.52 -23.73 -55.63
CA ILE A 846 42.06 -24.94 -54.93
C ILE A 846 43.26 -25.57 -54.24
N ALA A 847 43.24 -25.63 -52.93
CA ALA A 847 44.32 -26.17 -52.09
C ALA A 847 43.81 -27.21 -51.09
N GLY A 848 42.49 -27.42 -51.00
CA GLY A 848 41.87 -28.50 -50.24
C GLY A 848 41.88 -29.81 -51.03
N ASP A 849 41.61 -30.93 -50.37
CA ASP A 849 41.65 -32.25 -51.00
C ASP A 849 40.26 -32.73 -51.43
N SER A 850 40.19 -33.45 -52.55
CA SER A 850 38.98 -34.09 -53.10
C SER A 850 37.86 -33.12 -53.49
N ASP A 851 38.20 -31.91 -53.91
CA ASP A 851 37.26 -30.87 -54.31
C ASP A 851 36.79 -31.04 -55.77
N GLN A 852 35.56 -30.63 -56.06
CA GLN A 852 34.93 -30.70 -57.37
C GLN A 852 34.67 -29.28 -57.92
N VAL A 853 35.40 -28.87 -58.95
CA VAL A 853 35.30 -27.50 -59.48
C VAL A 853 34.85 -27.51 -60.94
N THR A 854 33.79 -26.77 -61.23
CA THR A 854 33.28 -26.54 -62.59
C THR A 854 33.37 -25.07 -62.93
N VAL A 855 34.04 -24.75 -64.03
CA VAL A 855 34.27 -23.39 -64.51
C VAL A 855 33.66 -23.23 -65.90
N THR A 856 32.77 -22.26 -66.08
CA THR A 856 32.11 -21.97 -67.38
C THR A 856 32.36 -20.55 -67.88
N GLY A 857 32.96 -19.67 -67.08
CA GLY A 857 33.38 -18.32 -67.51
C GLY A 857 34.52 -18.34 -68.51
N ASN A 858 34.94 -17.19 -69.04
CA ASN A 858 36.11 -17.08 -69.92
C ASN A 858 37.26 -16.26 -69.32
N ASN A 859 38.50 -16.63 -69.68
CA ASN A 859 39.74 -15.97 -69.27
C ASN A 859 40.11 -16.15 -67.78
N GLU A 860 39.75 -17.29 -67.18
CA GLU A 860 40.04 -17.60 -65.78
C GLU A 860 41.51 -17.97 -65.58
N THR A 861 42.01 -17.68 -64.38
CA THR A 861 43.29 -18.23 -63.90
C THR A 861 43.01 -19.23 -62.79
N ILE A 862 43.36 -20.50 -63.00
CA ILE A 862 43.02 -21.62 -62.12
C ILE A 862 44.30 -22.29 -61.62
N SER A 863 44.43 -22.45 -60.30
CA SER A 863 45.51 -23.19 -59.65
C SER A 863 44.93 -24.29 -58.78
N ILE A 864 45.44 -25.53 -58.93
CA ILE A 864 45.09 -26.67 -58.07
C ILE A 864 46.35 -27.22 -57.41
N GLY A 865 46.37 -27.23 -56.08
CA GLY A 865 47.46 -27.74 -55.26
C GLY A 865 47.07 -28.93 -54.35
N GLY A 866 45.78 -29.15 -54.11
CA GLY A 866 45.30 -30.23 -53.25
C GLY A 866 45.18 -31.57 -53.98
N ALA A 867 45.10 -32.65 -53.21
CA ALA A 867 45.09 -34.01 -53.74
C ALA A 867 43.67 -34.51 -54.00
N GLY A 868 43.45 -35.19 -55.12
CA GLY A 868 42.15 -35.84 -55.38
C GLY A 868 41.11 -34.93 -56.04
N ASP A 869 41.50 -33.71 -56.44
CA ASP A 869 40.58 -32.71 -56.98
C ASP A 869 40.17 -33.00 -58.43
N ALA A 870 38.92 -32.70 -58.76
CA ALA A 870 38.41 -32.79 -60.12
C ALA A 870 38.07 -31.40 -60.67
N LEU A 871 38.67 -31.06 -61.80
CA LEU A 871 38.45 -29.79 -62.50
C LEU A 871 37.78 -30.00 -63.84
N VAL A 872 36.67 -29.29 -64.09
CA VAL A 872 36.00 -29.25 -65.37
C VAL A 872 35.94 -27.80 -65.87
N ILE A 873 36.48 -27.55 -67.05
CA ILE A 873 36.52 -26.24 -67.70
C ILE A 873 35.74 -26.30 -68.99
N ASN A 874 34.64 -25.56 -69.02
CA ASN A 874 33.81 -25.33 -70.21
C ASN A 874 34.05 -23.95 -70.82
N GLY A 875 34.76 -23.09 -70.08
CA GLY A 875 35.19 -21.76 -70.44
C GLY A 875 36.28 -21.68 -71.50
N SER A 876 36.37 -20.57 -72.24
CA SER A 876 37.47 -20.33 -73.19
C SER A 876 38.62 -19.53 -72.57
N ASN A 877 39.83 -19.71 -73.10
CA ASN A 877 41.07 -19.02 -72.70
C ASN A 877 41.44 -19.17 -71.22
N ALA A 878 41.10 -20.29 -70.58
CA ALA A 878 41.50 -20.53 -69.19
C ALA A 878 43.01 -20.78 -69.09
N ALA A 879 43.66 -20.26 -68.05
CA ALA A 879 45.04 -20.55 -67.69
C ALA A 879 45.08 -21.44 -66.44
N VAL A 880 45.45 -22.70 -66.61
CA VAL A 880 45.36 -23.75 -65.59
C VAL A 880 46.75 -24.21 -65.17
N SER A 881 46.98 -24.33 -63.87
CA SER A 881 48.15 -25.00 -63.30
C SER A 881 47.70 -25.98 -62.22
N THR A 882 48.08 -27.26 -62.34
CA THR A 882 47.76 -28.29 -61.36
C THR A 882 49.02 -29.01 -60.90
N THR A 883 49.11 -29.31 -59.60
CA THR A 883 50.21 -30.11 -59.03
C THR A 883 49.78 -31.46 -58.45
N SER A 884 48.47 -31.70 -58.24
CA SER A 884 47.96 -32.93 -57.57
C SER A 884 46.48 -33.25 -57.90
N ALA A 885 45.98 -32.82 -59.06
CA ALA A 885 44.55 -32.89 -59.39
C ALA A 885 44.16 -34.26 -59.98
N ALA A 886 43.33 -35.06 -59.31
CA ALA A 886 42.95 -36.38 -59.81
C ALA A 886 42.33 -36.39 -61.23
N SER A 887 41.62 -35.34 -61.62
CA SER A 887 41.18 -35.20 -63.01
C SER A 887 41.07 -33.77 -63.50
N VAL A 888 41.41 -33.55 -64.77
CA VAL A 888 41.29 -32.25 -65.45
C VAL A 888 40.58 -32.47 -66.79
N THR A 889 39.42 -31.86 -66.97
CA THR A 889 38.67 -31.88 -68.23
C THR A 889 38.57 -30.47 -68.80
N VAL A 890 38.99 -30.28 -70.06
CA VAL A 890 38.91 -29.01 -70.79
C VAL A 890 38.08 -29.21 -72.05
N THR A 891 36.97 -28.47 -72.18
CA THR A 891 36.07 -28.52 -73.35
C THR A 891 35.93 -27.19 -74.07
N GLY A 892 36.45 -26.10 -73.49
CA GLY A 892 36.45 -24.77 -74.10
C GLY A 892 37.46 -24.60 -75.23
N THR A 893 37.78 -23.35 -75.59
CA THR A 893 38.73 -23.09 -76.69
C THR A 893 39.91 -22.23 -76.22
N GLY A 894 41.10 -22.46 -76.75
CA GLY A 894 42.27 -21.60 -76.52
C GLY A 894 42.83 -21.62 -75.09
N SER A 895 42.51 -22.64 -74.30
CA SER A 895 42.97 -22.77 -72.92
C SER A 895 44.42 -23.25 -72.85
N SER A 896 45.12 -22.87 -71.80
CA SER A 896 46.46 -23.37 -71.47
C SER A 896 46.42 -24.16 -70.15
N ALA A 897 46.96 -25.36 -70.12
CA ALA A 897 47.01 -26.19 -68.92
C ALA A 897 48.41 -26.76 -68.68
N ALA A 898 48.96 -26.51 -67.49
CA ALA A 898 50.20 -27.11 -67.01
C ALA A 898 49.87 -28.08 -65.87
N ILE A 899 50.05 -29.37 -66.10
CA ILE A 899 49.64 -30.46 -65.21
C ILE A 899 50.89 -31.22 -64.76
N SER A 900 51.16 -31.27 -63.46
CA SER A 900 52.38 -31.88 -62.93
C SER A 900 52.14 -32.91 -61.82
N GLY A 901 50.88 -33.27 -61.56
CA GLY A 901 50.53 -34.32 -60.59
C GLY A 901 50.61 -35.70 -61.23
N ASP A 902 50.87 -36.72 -60.40
CA ASP A 902 51.03 -38.11 -60.86
C ASP A 902 49.70 -38.86 -60.84
N GLY A 903 49.43 -39.64 -61.89
CA GLY A 903 48.28 -40.55 -61.94
C GLY A 903 46.94 -39.86 -62.27
N ASP A 904 47.01 -38.66 -62.83
CA ASP A 904 45.85 -37.83 -63.14
C ASP A 904 45.13 -38.32 -64.42
N THR A 905 43.80 -38.17 -64.46
CA THR A 905 43.01 -38.39 -65.69
C THR A 905 42.75 -37.06 -66.39
N ILE A 906 43.29 -36.90 -67.60
CA ILE A 906 43.27 -35.65 -68.35
C ILE A 906 42.44 -35.83 -69.62
N ALA A 907 41.42 -35.01 -69.81
CA ALA A 907 40.56 -35.05 -70.99
C ALA A 907 40.45 -33.67 -71.64
N ILE A 908 40.99 -33.53 -72.86
CA ILE A 908 40.96 -32.29 -73.63
C ILE A 908 40.09 -32.54 -74.85
N ALA A 909 38.89 -31.95 -74.88
CA ALA A 909 37.94 -32.08 -75.99
C ALA A 909 37.74 -30.76 -76.75
N GLY A 910 38.34 -29.68 -76.24
CA GLY A 910 38.32 -28.34 -76.81
C GLY A 910 39.13 -28.18 -78.10
N THR A 911 39.26 -26.94 -78.57
CA THR A 911 40.06 -26.62 -79.78
C THR A 911 41.10 -25.54 -79.51
N SER A 912 42.26 -25.66 -80.16
CA SER A 912 43.40 -24.73 -80.00
C SER A 912 43.95 -24.62 -78.58
N ASP A 913 43.79 -25.66 -77.77
CA ASP A 913 44.30 -25.70 -76.40
C ASP A 913 45.79 -26.09 -76.36
N GLN A 914 46.52 -25.56 -75.38
CA GLN A 914 47.93 -25.88 -75.14
C GLN A 914 48.10 -26.58 -73.79
N VAL A 915 48.53 -27.83 -73.81
CA VAL A 915 48.64 -28.66 -72.60
C VAL A 915 50.06 -29.14 -72.44
N THR A 916 50.62 -28.93 -71.25
CA THR A 916 51.92 -29.48 -70.83
C THR A 916 51.68 -30.40 -69.65
N VAL A 917 52.14 -31.65 -69.75
CA VAL A 917 52.04 -32.67 -68.70
C VAL A 917 53.43 -33.09 -68.28
N THR A 918 53.72 -33.01 -66.98
CA THR A 918 55.03 -33.37 -66.42
C THR A 918 54.95 -34.37 -65.26
N GLY A 919 53.75 -34.81 -64.87
CA GLY A 919 53.55 -35.86 -63.87
C GLY A 919 53.93 -37.24 -64.41
N ASP A 920 53.84 -38.29 -63.60
CA ASP A 920 54.02 -39.66 -64.06
C ASP A 920 52.73 -40.50 -63.92
N ASN A 921 52.50 -41.40 -64.87
CA ASN A 921 51.39 -42.37 -64.94
C ASN A 921 50.03 -41.75 -65.28
N GLU A 922 49.99 -40.66 -66.06
CA GLU A 922 48.74 -40.02 -66.45
C GLU A 922 47.96 -40.83 -67.49
N VAL A 923 46.64 -40.68 -67.48
CA VAL A 923 45.76 -41.13 -68.56
C VAL A 923 45.23 -39.90 -69.30
N ILE A 924 45.73 -39.68 -70.51
CA ILE A 924 45.47 -38.49 -71.31
C ILE A 924 44.62 -38.85 -72.52
N SER A 925 43.49 -38.17 -72.69
CA SER A 925 42.66 -38.21 -73.89
C SER A 925 42.60 -36.83 -74.53
N ILE A 926 42.98 -36.72 -75.79
CA ILE A 926 42.94 -35.48 -76.56
C ILE A 926 42.07 -35.65 -77.82
N GLY A 927 41.13 -34.73 -77.96
CA GLY A 927 40.22 -34.59 -79.09
C GLY A 927 40.00 -33.12 -79.41
N GLY A 928 39.42 -32.83 -80.56
CA GLY A 928 39.31 -31.48 -81.10
C GLY A 928 40.57 -31.05 -81.89
N ALA A 929 40.40 -30.10 -82.82
CA ALA A 929 41.45 -29.72 -83.77
C ALA A 929 42.36 -28.60 -83.21
N GLY A 930 43.65 -28.67 -83.58
CA GLY A 930 44.62 -27.59 -83.32
C GLY A 930 45.19 -27.58 -81.90
N ASN A 931 44.94 -28.62 -81.10
CA ASN A 931 45.50 -28.74 -79.76
C ASN A 931 46.98 -29.14 -79.81
N THR A 932 47.77 -28.59 -78.90
CA THR A 932 49.19 -28.91 -78.72
C THR A 932 49.38 -29.57 -77.35
N LEU A 933 50.06 -30.71 -77.32
CA LEU A 933 50.32 -31.49 -76.13
C LEU A 933 51.81 -31.76 -75.98
N VAL A 934 52.39 -31.38 -74.86
CA VAL A 934 53.79 -31.68 -74.50
C VAL A 934 53.79 -32.53 -73.25
N ILE A 935 54.41 -33.70 -73.30
CA ILE A 935 54.48 -34.64 -72.19
C ILE A 935 55.93 -34.93 -71.87
N SER A 936 56.39 -34.60 -70.68
CA SER A 936 57.73 -34.99 -70.17
C SER A 936 57.67 -36.06 -69.08
N GLY A 937 56.46 -36.45 -68.70
CA GLY A 937 56.12 -37.50 -67.74
C GLY A 937 56.46 -38.92 -68.16
N SER A 938 56.59 -39.83 -67.20
CA SER A 938 56.90 -41.23 -67.45
C SER A 938 55.70 -42.15 -67.25
N ASN A 939 55.62 -43.20 -68.07
CA ASN A 939 54.58 -44.24 -68.04
C ASN A 939 53.16 -43.72 -68.32
N ASP A 940 53.02 -42.65 -69.09
CA ASP A 940 51.72 -42.07 -69.42
C ASP A 940 51.03 -42.87 -70.53
N THR A 941 49.70 -42.91 -70.49
CA THR A 941 48.87 -43.48 -71.55
C THR A 941 48.12 -42.36 -72.24
N VAL A 942 48.43 -42.11 -73.51
CA VAL A 942 47.90 -41.00 -74.29
C VAL A 942 47.08 -41.54 -75.46
N ILE A 943 45.86 -41.02 -75.63
CA ILE A 943 45.01 -41.31 -76.77
C ILE A 943 44.66 -39.99 -77.44
N ALA A 944 45.12 -39.80 -78.67
CA ALA A 944 44.69 -38.69 -79.54
C ALA A 944 43.71 -39.20 -80.59
N THR A 945 42.63 -38.48 -80.86
CA THR A 945 41.60 -38.89 -81.84
C THR A 945 41.39 -37.92 -83.01
N SER A 946 42.10 -36.80 -82.99
CA SER A 946 42.09 -35.77 -84.02
C SER A 946 43.48 -35.17 -84.19
N ALA A 947 43.70 -34.45 -85.30
CA ALA A 947 44.98 -33.83 -85.62
C ALA A 947 45.46 -32.92 -84.47
N ALA A 948 46.48 -33.41 -83.77
CA ALA A 948 47.13 -32.79 -82.63
C ALA A 948 48.64 -32.78 -82.86
N ALA A 949 49.29 -31.72 -82.38
CA ALA A 949 50.74 -31.67 -82.29
C ALA A 949 51.16 -32.25 -80.93
N VAL A 950 51.78 -33.43 -80.91
CA VAL A 950 52.16 -34.13 -79.67
C VAL A 950 53.68 -34.19 -79.57
N THR A 951 54.24 -33.70 -78.46
CA THR A 951 55.66 -33.89 -78.12
C THR A 951 55.77 -34.83 -76.93
N LEU A 952 56.48 -35.95 -77.09
CA LEU A 952 56.65 -36.98 -76.08
C LEU A 952 58.13 -37.06 -75.65
N ALA A 953 58.46 -36.40 -74.55
CA ALA A 953 59.79 -36.25 -74.02
C ALA A 953 60.11 -37.15 -72.82
N GLY A 954 59.11 -37.75 -72.18
CA GLY A 954 59.30 -38.63 -71.03
C GLY A 954 59.55 -40.09 -71.38
N THR A 955 59.47 -41.00 -70.39
CA THR A 955 59.95 -42.38 -70.55
C THR A 955 58.88 -43.45 -70.35
N GLY A 956 58.89 -44.50 -71.18
CA GLY A 956 57.98 -45.65 -71.01
C GLY A 956 56.50 -45.36 -71.30
N SER A 957 56.17 -44.22 -71.90
CA SER A 957 54.80 -43.80 -72.19
C SER A 957 54.26 -44.48 -73.45
N SER A 958 52.94 -44.73 -73.49
CA SER A 958 52.22 -45.28 -74.63
C SER A 958 51.36 -44.20 -75.27
N LEU A 959 51.59 -43.91 -76.55
CA LEU A 959 50.82 -42.94 -77.34
C LEU A 959 50.06 -43.67 -78.44
N THR A 960 48.74 -43.59 -78.43
CA THR A 960 47.87 -44.05 -79.52
C THR A 960 47.32 -42.85 -80.26
N LEU A 961 47.60 -42.76 -81.56
CA LEU A 961 47.04 -41.76 -82.46
C LEU A 961 45.95 -42.37 -83.33
N GLY A 962 44.75 -41.82 -83.22
CA GLY A 962 43.65 -42.00 -84.16
C GLY A 962 43.33 -40.68 -84.86
N GLY A 963 42.82 -40.79 -86.08
CA GLY A 963 42.66 -39.64 -86.98
C GLY A 963 43.87 -39.45 -87.90
N ASP A 964 43.70 -38.66 -88.97
CA ASP A 964 44.71 -38.50 -90.01
C ASP A 964 45.54 -37.21 -89.81
N GLY A 965 46.82 -37.25 -90.19
CA GLY A 965 47.68 -36.06 -90.33
C GLY A 965 48.22 -35.50 -89.00
N ASN A 966 48.45 -36.35 -88.01
CA ASN A 966 49.09 -35.96 -86.76
C ASN A 966 50.57 -35.63 -86.94
N ALA A 967 51.08 -34.72 -86.12
CA ALA A 967 52.50 -34.39 -86.04
C ALA A 967 53.02 -34.76 -84.65
N VAL A 968 53.90 -35.75 -84.58
CA VAL A 968 54.46 -36.23 -83.32
C VAL A 968 55.97 -36.03 -83.30
N SER A 969 56.48 -35.50 -82.19
CA SER A 969 57.91 -35.43 -81.91
C SER A 969 58.23 -36.25 -80.67
N ILE A 970 59.14 -37.19 -80.80
CA ILE A 970 59.62 -38.02 -79.69
C ILE A 970 61.01 -37.52 -79.31
N THR A 971 61.27 -37.34 -78.02
CA THR A 971 62.63 -37.08 -77.53
C THR A 971 63.01 -37.94 -76.34
N GLY A 972 62.04 -38.65 -75.76
CA GLY A 972 62.23 -39.53 -74.61
C GLY A 972 62.57 -40.98 -74.99
N THR A 973 62.69 -41.86 -73.98
CA THR A 973 63.16 -43.25 -74.16
C THR A 973 62.14 -44.28 -73.71
N GLY A 974 62.08 -45.43 -74.37
CA GLY A 974 61.22 -46.56 -74.03
C GLY A 974 59.74 -46.38 -74.38
N ASN A 975 59.41 -45.36 -75.19
CA ASN A 975 58.03 -45.04 -75.54
C ASN A 975 57.49 -45.99 -76.61
N GLN A 976 56.20 -46.32 -76.52
CA GLN A 976 55.48 -47.06 -77.54
C GLN A 976 54.49 -46.14 -78.25
N ILE A 977 54.51 -46.13 -79.57
CA ILE A 977 53.60 -45.32 -80.39
C ILE A 977 52.79 -46.25 -81.28
N THR A 978 51.48 -46.07 -81.27
CA THR A 978 50.56 -46.78 -82.14
C THR A 978 49.85 -45.80 -83.05
N LEU A 979 50.07 -45.89 -84.35
CA LEU A 979 49.45 -45.07 -85.38
C LEU A 979 48.30 -45.87 -86.02
N THR A 980 47.10 -45.31 -86.01
CA THR A 980 45.89 -45.96 -86.59
C THR A 980 45.22 -45.16 -87.69
N GLY A 981 45.55 -43.88 -87.84
CA GLY A 981 45.14 -43.06 -88.98
C GLY A 981 46.25 -42.90 -90.02
N ASN A 982 46.02 -42.07 -91.03
CA ASN A 982 46.85 -41.99 -92.23
C ASN A 982 47.64 -40.68 -92.30
N GLY A 983 48.80 -40.70 -92.97
CA GLY A 983 49.56 -39.48 -93.28
C GLY A 983 50.21 -38.82 -92.05
N ASP A 984 50.43 -39.58 -90.98
CA ASP A 984 51.04 -39.08 -89.75
C ASP A 984 52.55 -38.88 -89.96
N THR A 985 53.08 -37.79 -89.40
CA THR A 985 54.53 -37.53 -89.36
C THR A 985 55.04 -37.76 -87.95
N VAL A 986 56.00 -38.67 -87.82
CA VAL A 986 56.65 -39.00 -86.56
C VAL A 986 58.12 -38.62 -86.64
N ALA A 987 58.49 -37.53 -85.97
CA ALA A 987 59.88 -37.18 -85.73
C ALA A 987 60.43 -38.00 -84.57
N ILE A 988 61.36 -38.89 -84.88
CA ILE A 988 61.92 -39.86 -83.97
C ILE A 988 63.19 -39.27 -83.36
N GLY A 989 63.20 -39.13 -82.04
CA GLY A 989 64.33 -38.69 -81.25
C GLY A 989 64.32 -39.35 -79.86
N GLY A 990 65.50 -39.46 -79.25
CA GLY A 990 65.67 -40.24 -78.00
C GLY A 990 65.82 -41.74 -78.25
N SER A 991 66.55 -42.44 -77.37
CA SER A 991 66.97 -43.83 -77.59
C SER A 991 65.94 -44.88 -77.15
N ASN A 992 65.70 -45.89 -78.00
CA ASN A 992 64.87 -47.09 -77.74
C ASN A 992 63.35 -46.85 -77.74
N GLY A 993 62.63 -47.29 -78.76
CA GLY A 993 61.16 -47.18 -78.82
C GLY A 993 60.54 -48.14 -79.85
N ILE A 994 59.24 -48.38 -79.72
CA ILE A 994 58.47 -49.21 -80.67
C ILE A 994 57.41 -48.32 -81.32
N ILE A 995 57.43 -48.24 -82.65
CA ILE A 995 56.41 -47.58 -83.44
C ILE A 995 55.65 -48.66 -84.19
N ILE A 996 54.35 -48.78 -83.92
CA ILE A 996 53.44 -49.72 -84.57
C ILE A 996 52.50 -48.89 -85.42
N ALA A 997 52.50 -49.10 -86.73
CA ALA A 997 51.67 -48.35 -87.66
C ALA A 997 50.73 -49.28 -88.42
N SER A 998 49.43 -49.06 -88.26
CA SER A 998 48.37 -49.77 -88.99
C SER A 998 47.71 -48.91 -90.07
N GLY A 999 48.06 -47.62 -90.12
CA GLY A 999 47.59 -46.65 -91.10
C GLY A 999 48.28 -46.79 -92.47
N THR A 1000 48.19 -45.73 -93.27
CA THR A 1000 48.90 -45.64 -94.55
C THR A 1000 49.60 -44.29 -94.74
N ASN A 1001 50.72 -44.31 -95.47
CA ASN A 1001 51.53 -43.13 -95.86
C ASN A 1001 52.13 -42.37 -94.68
N GLU A 1002 52.60 -43.09 -93.67
CA GLU A 1002 53.33 -42.57 -92.53
C GLU A 1002 54.73 -42.09 -92.95
N LEU A 1003 55.15 -40.96 -92.37
CA LEU A 1003 56.49 -40.42 -92.54
C LEU A 1003 57.25 -40.52 -91.21
N TYR A 1004 58.29 -41.35 -91.18
CA TYR A 1004 59.20 -41.50 -90.06
C TYR A 1004 60.45 -40.66 -90.31
N LEU A 1005 60.61 -39.57 -89.57
CA LEU A 1005 61.80 -38.73 -89.68
C LEU A 1005 62.83 -39.19 -88.65
N ALA A 1006 64.03 -39.53 -89.11
CA ALA A 1006 65.09 -40.12 -88.30
C ALA A 1006 66.39 -39.29 -88.35
N ASP A 1007 66.96 -39.01 -87.18
CA ASP A 1007 68.24 -38.32 -87.05
C ASP A 1007 69.33 -39.25 -86.49
N ARG A 1008 70.60 -38.82 -86.52
CA ARG A 1008 71.65 -39.44 -85.68
C ARG A 1008 71.34 -39.23 -84.20
N GLY A 1009 71.63 -40.23 -83.37
CA GLY A 1009 71.38 -40.24 -81.93
C GLY A 1009 69.98 -40.74 -81.53
N THR A 1010 69.22 -41.29 -82.48
CA THR A 1010 67.90 -41.92 -82.30
C THR A 1010 67.94 -43.26 -81.56
N GLY A 1011 69.11 -43.88 -81.41
CA GLY A 1011 69.24 -45.19 -80.78
C GLY A 1011 68.53 -46.30 -81.56
N GLN A 1012 67.98 -47.29 -80.85
CA GLN A 1012 67.40 -48.48 -81.50
C GLN A 1012 65.88 -48.35 -81.61
N VAL A 1013 65.34 -48.29 -82.81
CA VAL A 1013 63.90 -48.10 -83.03
C VAL A 1013 63.36 -49.29 -83.79
N THR A 1014 62.24 -49.85 -83.32
CA THR A 1014 61.50 -50.86 -84.08
C THR A 1014 60.28 -50.21 -84.72
N ILE A 1015 60.22 -50.26 -86.04
CA ILE A 1015 59.05 -49.89 -86.83
C ILE A 1015 58.36 -51.20 -87.22
N ASP A 1016 57.14 -51.39 -86.72
CA ASP A 1016 56.23 -52.43 -87.15
C ASP A 1016 55.19 -51.78 -88.07
N ASN A 1017 55.43 -51.88 -89.38
CA ASN A 1017 54.53 -51.38 -90.41
C ASN A 1017 53.38 -52.37 -90.60
N ALA A 1018 52.55 -52.53 -89.58
CA ALA A 1018 51.41 -53.44 -89.45
C ALA A 1018 50.22 -53.13 -90.39
N THR A 1019 50.48 -52.78 -91.65
CA THR A 1019 49.46 -52.57 -92.68
C THR A 1019 48.78 -53.90 -93.08
N ALA A 1020 47.55 -53.82 -93.57
CA ALA A 1020 46.74 -55.02 -93.87
C ALA A 1020 47.39 -55.97 -94.89
N PRO A 1021 47.43 -57.30 -94.65
CA PRO A 1021 48.10 -58.25 -95.53
C PRO A 1021 47.63 -58.20 -96.99
N GLY A 1022 48.57 -58.03 -97.91
CA GLY A 1022 48.31 -57.97 -99.36
C GLY A 1022 48.16 -56.57 -99.95
N ALA A 1023 48.29 -55.51 -99.14
CA ALA A 1023 48.45 -54.14 -99.63
C ALA A 1023 49.86 -53.92 -100.24
N ALA A 1024 50.03 -52.83 -100.98
CA ALA A 1024 51.37 -52.38 -101.38
C ALA A 1024 52.10 -51.83 -100.15
N ALA A 1025 53.44 -51.98 -100.13
CA ALA A 1025 54.30 -51.27 -99.18
C ALA A 1025 54.02 -49.76 -99.27
N GLN A 1026 53.84 -49.13 -98.11
CA GLN A 1026 53.52 -47.71 -97.96
C GLN A 1026 54.30 -47.14 -96.77
N GLY A 1027 54.42 -45.82 -96.74
CA GLY A 1027 55.20 -45.10 -95.75
C GLY A 1027 56.67 -44.94 -96.14
N GLU A 1028 57.32 -44.00 -95.49
CA GLU A 1028 58.68 -43.54 -95.78
C GLU A 1028 59.48 -43.42 -94.49
N LEU A 1029 60.69 -43.98 -94.48
CA LEU A 1029 61.71 -43.65 -93.47
C LEU A 1029 62.69 -42.66 -94.10
N ASP A 1030 62.64 -41.42 -93.63
CA ASP A 1030 63.45 -40.31 -94.13
C ASP A 1030 64.51 -39.93 -93.08
N PHE A 1031 65.77 -40.08 -93.48
CA PHE A 1031 66.91 -39.75 -92.66
C PHE A 1031 67.33 -38.30 -92.88
N ALA A 1032 67.60 -37.56 -91.79
CA ALA A 1032 68.04 -36.19 -91.89
C ALA A 1032 69.39 -36.00 -92.61
N SER A 1033 69.64 -34.75 -93.01
CA SER A 1033 70.74 -34.36 -93.90
C SER A 1033 72.17 -34.76 -93.48
N ASP A 1034 72.38 -35.17 -92.22
CA ASP A 1034 73.66 -35.63 -91.69
C ASP A 1034 73.86 -37.16 -91.78
N VAL A 1035 72.87 -37.90 -92.27
CA VAL A 1035 72.91 -39.34 -92.52
C VAL A 1035 72.81 -39.58 -94.02
N ALA A 1036 73.93 -39.56 -94.72
CA ALA A 1036 73.94 -39.78 -96.17
C ALA A 1036 73.74 -41.26 -96.52
N SER A 1037 73.44 -41.56 -97.78
CA SER A 1037 73.34 -42.93 -98.31
C SER A 1037 74.56 -43.82 -98.00
N GLN A 1038 75.75 -43.21 -97.90
CA GLN A 1038 77.02 -43.85 -97.56
C GLN A 1038 77.23 -44.09 -96.06
N ASP A 1039 76.30 -43.64 -95.22
CA ASP A 1039 76.32 -43.85 -93.77
C ASP A 1039 75.37 -44.97 -93.34
N LEU A 1040 74.58 -45.55 -94.26
CA LEU A 1040 73.56 -46.54 -93.96
C LEU A 1040 74.02 -47.96 -94.31
N TRP A 1041 73.91 -48.87 -93.35
CA TRP A 1041 74.26 -50.27 -93.51
C TRP A 1041 73.03 -51.17 -93.31
N PHE A 1042 72.65 -51.90 -94.35
CA PHE A 1042 71.45 -52.73 -94.38
C PHE A 1042 71.79 -54.19 -94.10
N VAL A 1043 71.09 -54.78 -93.14
CA VAL A 1043 71.26 -56.16 -92.68
C VAL A 1043 69.90 -56.84 -92.67
N GLN A 1044 69.81 -58.02 -93.26
CA GLN A 1044 68.67 -58.91 -93.02
C GLN A 1044 68.91 -59.71 -91.74
N SER A 1045 68.02 -59.58 -90.77
CA SER A 1045 68.05 -60.32 -89.52
C SER A 1045 66.77 -61.13 -89.38
N GLY A 1046 66.82 -62.42 -89.77
CA GLY A 1046 65.61 -63.23 -89.90
C GLY A 1046 64.71 -62.69 -91.03
N ASP A 1047 63.46 -62.39 -90.69
CA ASP A 1047 62.48 -61.77 -91.60
C ASP A 1047 62.50 -60.23 -91.54
N ASP A 1048 63.31 -59.63 -90.66
CA ASP A 1048 63.35 -58.18 -90.45
C ASP A 1048 64.47 -57.50 -91.27
N LEU A 1049 64.26 -56.23 -91.63
CA LEU A 1049 65.31 -55.35 -92.15
C LEU A 1049 65.87 -54.51 -91.01
N VAL A 1050 67.17 -54.60 -90.81
CA VAL A 1050 67.91 -53.80 -89.84
C VAL A 1050 68.78 -52.80 -90.60
N ILE A 1051 68.66 -51.52 -90.27
CA ILE A 1051 69.43 -50.41 -90.85
C ILE A 1051 70.29 -49.82 -89.74
N ASP A 1052 71.59 -50.08 -89.80
CA ASP A 1052 72.57 -49.50 -88.88
C ASP A 1052 73.12 -48.20 -89.48
N ILE A 1053 73.24 -47.15 -88.67
CA ILE A 1053 73.97 -45.94 -89.08
C ILE A 1053 75.46 -46.12 -88.70
N LEU A 1054 76.33 -46.11 -89.70
CA LEU A 1054 77.77 -46.34 -89.55
C LEU A 1054 78.39 -45.41 -88.50
N GLY A 1055 79.18 -46.01 -87.61
CA GLY A 1055 79.92 -45.30 -86.56
C GLY A 1055 79.08 -44.88 -85.35
N THR A 1056 77.81 -45.29 -85.31
CA THR A 1056 76.88 -45.01 -84.20
C THR A 1056 76.30 -46.31 -83.62
N GLN A 1057 75.48 -46.21 -82.57
CA GLN A 1057 74.63 -47.32 -82.10
C GLN A 1057 73.17 -47.16 -82.56
N ASP A 1058 72.91 -46.24 -83.50
CA ASP A 1058 71.57 -46.00 -84.03
C ASP A 1058 71.23 -47.14 -84.99
N GLN A 1059 70.06 -47.72 -84.77
CA GLN A 1059 69.58 -48.89 -85.49
C GLN A 1059 68.08 -48.79 -85.70
N PHE A 1060 67.64 -48.94 -86.94
CA PHE A 1060 66.23 -49.01 -87.28
C PHE A 1060 65.90 -50.43 -87.72
N THR A 1061 65.02 -51.10 -86.98
CA THR A 1061 64.51 -52.42 -87.33
C THR A 1061 63.12 -52.25 -87.91
N ILE A 1062 62.94 -52.59 -89.18
CA ILE A 1062 61.65 -52.65 -89.85
C ILE A 1062 61.22 -54.11 -89.85
N SER A 1063 60.14 -54.37 -89.12
CA SER A 1063 59.69 -55.74 -88.82
C SER A 1063 59.05 -56.39 -90.04
N ASP A 1064 59.26 -57.70 -90.21
CA ASP A 1064 58.66 -58.55 -91.27
C ASP A 1064 58.92 -58.08 -92.72
N TRP A 1065 59.96 -57.24 -92.94
CA TRP A 1065 60.32 -56.71 -94.26
C TRP A 1065 60.50 -57.81 -95.33
N PHE A 1066 61.18 -58.91 -95.00
CA PHE A 1066 61.47 -60.05 -95.88
C PHE A 1066 60.52 -61.22 -95.70
N GLY A 1067 59.57 -61.12 -94.78
CA GLY A 1067 58.68 -62.21 -94.44
C GLY A 1067 57.55 -62.39 -95.45
N SER A 1068 56.48 -63.03 -95.00
CA SER A 1068 55.39 -63.43 -95.89
C SER A 1068 54.44 -62.28 -96.25
N ASN A 1069 54.48 -61.17 -95.52
CA ASN A 1069 53.63 -60.01 -95.77
C ASN A 1069 54.39 -58.88 -96.48
N PRO A 1070 54.22 -58.69 -97.81
CA PRO A 1070 54.93 -57.65 -98.54
C PRO A 1070 54.54 -56.21 -98.13
N SER A 1071 53.43 -56.04 -97.39
CA SER A 1071 52.98 -54.72 -96.93
C SER A 1071 53.67 -54.27 -95.64
N ALA A 1072 54.41 -55.16 -94.97
CA ALA A 1072 55.22 -54.83 -93.79
C ALA A 1072 56.51 -54.06 -94.14
N ALA A 1073 56.90 -54.06 -95.42
CA ALA A 1073 57.97 -53.17 -95.90
C ALA A 1073 57.47 -51.72 -96.02
N LEU A 1074 58.40 -50.77 -95.90
CA LEU A 1074 58.17 -49.37 -96.26
C LEU A 1074 58.27 -49.20 -97.79
N ALA A 1075 57.54 -48.23 -98.35
CA ALA A 1075 57.62 -47.97 -99.78
C ALA A 1075 58.98 -47.39 -100.18
N GLU A 1076 59.55 -46.56 -99.31
CA GLU A 1076 60.73 -45.77 -99.60
C GLU A 1076 61.56 -45.56 -98.33
N ILE A 1077 62.88 -45.55 -98.53
CA ILE A 1077 63.86 -45.11 -97.54
C ILE A 1077 64.63 -43.96 -98.20
N THR A 1078 64.57 -42.78 -97.61
CA THR A 1078 65.23 -41.58 -98.11
C THR A 1078 66.44 -41.28 -97.26
N ALA A 1079 67.60 -41.09 -97.90
CA ALA A 1079 68.83 -40.71 -97.21
C ALA A 1079 69.00 -39.19 -97.17
N GLY A 1080 69.79 -38.69 -96.23
CA GLY A 1080 70.00 -37.25 -96.00
C GLY A 1080 70.68 -36.49 -97.15
N ASP A 1081 71.32 -37.20 -98.09
CA ASP A 1081 71.83 -36.61 -99.34
C ASP A 1081 70.75 -36.46 -100.43
N GLY A 1082 69.50 -36.82 -100.12
CA GLY A 1082 68.32 -36.73 -100.98
C GLY A 1082 68.20 -37.88 -101.98
N LEU A 1083 68.96 -38.96 -101.79
CA LEU A 1083 68.84 -40.17 -102.60
C LEU A 1083 67.79 -41.11 -102.02
N HIS A 1084 67.07 -41.79 -102.91
CA HIS A 1084 65.96 -42.67 -102.53
C HIS A 1084 66.30 -44.14 -102.76
N LEU A 1085 65.80 -45.00 -101.88
CA LEU A 1085 65.95 -46.45 -101.92
C LEU A 1085 64.57 -47.12 -101.79
N ASP A 1086 64.21 -47.87 -102.82
CA ASP A 1086 62.90 -48.51 -102.96
C ASP A 1086 63.05 -50.05 -103.02
N SER A 1087 62.53 -50.69 -104.07
CA SER A 1087 62.73 -52.10 -104.42
C SER A 1087 64.19 -52.61 -104.39
N SER A 1088 65.19 -51.73 -104.45
CA SER A 1088 66.61 -52.10 -104.47
C SER A 1088 67.23 -52.43 -103.11
N VAL A 1089 66.49 -52.34 -101.98
CA VAL A 1089 66.99 -52.70 -100.63
C VAL A 1089 67.63 -54.10 -100.58
N SER A 1090 66.99 -55.08 -101.21
CA SER A 1090 67.48 -56.47 -101.24
C SER A 1090 68.87 -56.61 -101.89
N GLN A 1091 69.17 -55.75 -102.88
CA GLN A 1091 70.47 -55.73 -103.54
C GLN A 1091 71.56 -55.22 -102.60
N LEU A 1092 71.26 -54.18 -101.81
CA LEU A 1092 72.19 -53.65 -100.81
C LEU A 1092 72.43 -54.64 -99.69
N VAL A 1093 71.37 -55.25 -99.16
CA VAL A 1093 71.45 -56.28 -98.12
C VAL A 1093 72.33 -57.45 -98.58
N GLN A 1094 72.18 -57.94 -99.81
CA GLN A 1094 73.02 -59.03 -100.34
C GLN A 1094 74.49 -58.63 -100.51
N ALA A 1095 74.75 -57.43 -101.02
CA ALA A 1095 76.11 -56.91 -101.21
C ALA A 1095 76.81 -56.69 -99.86
N MET A 1096 76.10 -56.09 -98.90
CA MET A 1096 76.57 -55.83 -97.54
C MET A 1096 76.78 -57.13 -96.77
N ALA A 1097 75.88 -58.10 -96.88
CA ALA A 1097 76.05 -59.44 -96.29
C ALA A 1097 77.24 -60.19 -96.87
N SER A 1098 77.45 -60.13 -98.20
CA SER A 1098 78.61 -60.73 -98.86
C SER A 1098 79.92 -60.10 -98.39
N TYR A 1099 79.95 -58.77 -98.25
CA TYR A 1099 81.10 -58.06 -97.70
C TYR A 1099 81.35 -58.41 -96.23
N ALA A 1100 80.34 -58.39 -95.37
CA ALA A 1100 80.46 -58.73 -93.96
C ALA A 1100 80.92 -60.19 -93.76
N GLY A 1101 80.40 -61.13 -94.57
CA GLY A 1101 80.83 -62.53 -94.56
C GLY A 1101 82.30 -62.73 -94.98
N ALA A 1102 82.79 -61.91 -95.92
CA ALA A 1102 84.19 -61.88 -96.30
C ALA A 1102 85.09 -61.14 -95.28
N ASN A 1103 84.51 -60.30 -94.41
CA ASN A 1103 85.21 -59.45 -93.45
C ASN A 1103 84.64 -59.61 -92.02
N PRO A 1104 84.90 -60.72 -91.32
CA PRO A 1104 84.29 -61.01 -90.01
C PRO A 1104 84.59 -60.02 -88.89
N GLY A 1105 85.60 -59.16 -89.05
CA GLY A 1105 85.97 -58.11 -88.09
C GLY A 1105 85.29 -56.75 -88.35
N PHE A 1106 84.51 -56.64 -89.42
CA PHE A 1106 83.77 -55.42 -89.73
C PHE A 1106 82.51 -55.32 -88.85
N LEU A 1107 82.37 -54.20 -88.15
CA LEU A 1107 81.19 -53.89 -87.34
C LEU A 1107 80.66 -52.52 -87.77
N PRO A 1108 79.41 -52.44 -88.29
CA PRO A 1108 78.81 -51.18 -88.75
C PRO A 1108 78.87 -50.08 -87.69
N SER A 1109 78.59 -50.43 -86.44
CA SER A 1109 78.56 -49.48 -85.32
C SER A 1109 79.89 -48.83 -84.95
N THR A 1110 81.03 -49.37 -85.43
CA THR A 1110 82.37 -48.81 -85.18
C THR A 1110 83.07 -48.33 -86.46
N ALA A 1111 82.45 -48.55 -87.62
CA ALA A 1111 83.01 -48.16 -88.90
C ALA A 1111 82.79 -46.66 -89.13
N THR A 1112 83.86 -45.93 -89.43
CA THR A 1112 83.79 -44.47 -89.64
C THR A 1112 83.50 -44.06 -91.09
N GLN A 1113 83.45 -45.03 -92.00
CA GLN A 1113 83.14 -44.84 -93.41
C GLN A 1113 82.66 -46.16 -94.04
N MET A 1114 81.86 -46.06 -95.10
CA MET A 1114 81.51 -47.21 -95.94
C MET A 1114 82.78 -47.89 -96.48
N PRO A 1115 82.84 -49.23 -96.49
CA PRO A 1115 83.96 -49.95 -97.10
C PRO A 1115 84.13 -49.63 -98.59
N ASN A 1116 85.37 -49.38 -98.98
CA ASN A 1116 85.74 -49.08 -100.38
C ASN A 1116 85.85 -50.33 -101.27
N ASP A 1117 85.17 -51.43 -100.93
CA ASP A 1117 85.17 -52.63 -101.78
C ASP A 1117 84.48 -52.32 -103.12
N PRO A 1118 85.12 -52.57 -104.27
CA PRO A 1118 84.55 -52.20 -105.57
C PRO A 1118 83.18 -52.83 -105.86
N SER A 1119 82.93 -54.05 -105.38
CA SER A 1119 81.66 -54.76 -105.62
C SER A 1119 80.54 -54.17 -104.76
N LEU A 1120 80.84 -53.84 -103.50
CA LEU A 1120 79.92 -53.17 -102.60
C LEU A 1120 79.60 -51.74 -103.08
N GLN A 1121 80.60 -50.95 -103.45
CA GLN A 1121 80.41 -49.58 -103.93
C GLN A 1121 79.60 -49.51 -105.23
N THR A 1122 79.78 -50.49 -106.13
CA THR A 1122 78.95 -50.60 -107.34
C THR A 1122 77.50 -50.90 -106.99
N ALA A 1123 77.25 -51.78 -106.02
CA ALA A 1123 75.89 -52.09 -105.56
C ALA A 1123 75.22 -50.86 -104.93
N ILE A 1124 75.93 -50.13 -104.07
CA ILE A 1124 75.47 -48.87 -103.47
C ILE A 1124 75.08 -47.86 -104.56
N ALA A 1125 75.99 -47.54 -105.46
CA ALA A 1125 75.74 -46.55 -106.52
C ALA A 1125 74.62 -46.94 -107.50
N SER A 1126 74.29 -48.23 -107.61
CA SER A 1126 73.20 -48.70 -108.48
C SER A 1126 71.84 -48.80 -107.80
N ALA A 1127 71.80 -48.88 -106.48
CA ALA A 1127 70.56 -49.08 -105.71
C ALA A 1127 69.91 -47.76 -105.31
N TRP A 1128 70.72 -46.74 -105.00
CA TRP A 1128 70.28 -45.38 -104.71
C TRP A 1128 70.08 -44.60 -106.03
N HIS A 1129 69.03 -43.79 -106.14
CA HIS A 1129 68.70 -43.03 -107.36
C HIS A 1129 68.23 -41.60 -107.12
#